data_AF-A0A1G2DET0-F1
#
_entry.id   AF-A0A1G2DET0-F1
#
_cell.length_a   1.000
_cell.length_b   1.000
_cell.length_c   1.000
_cell.angle_alpha   90.00
_cell.angle_beta   90.00
_cell.angle_gamma   90.00
#
_symmetry.space_group_name_H-M   'P 1'
#
loop_
_entity.id
_entity.type
_entity.pdbx_description
1 polymer ?
#
loop_
_entity_poly.entity_id
_entity_poly.type
_entity_poly.pdbx_seq_one_letter_code
_entity_poly.pdbx_strand_id
1 'polypeptide(L)'
;MEHVYENAVIPARLFASELLKGIADGKSEGIVDTPPFLAPKEGDAPTVLVPTKGKAVRVDFETGVVTLFSEGKEVGRFTARTHPDEFSPWRVLQGTYTVSARTNTHYSPLAGASFKDAVLFAENGMLRAAEEGEKNLPAHAGFALAEADAHAVFTFADEATKVLVLNEVSEARALSYARAREGLSKDTRAPKVSARATLVADLDTGEVFFEKSADKALPLASLSKLFTILVAQNLITPETRIAVSPTSFYTYGGNGGLRVGDVFSRDELFYPLIIESSNDAAEALAEAAGREPFIRAMNDLAKTLGLTNTVFADPSGLSPKNISTARDLFLLAQNLLKEHEDVLALTTLASFTLPAGDTREWSRTWRTNNEFVRDGHAYLLGSKNGYTDEAAQTTLSLFSLPISETEERRIAVVLLGSGAREGDTESLLRFADTGTLYSNPHFAETFTTQAKEYARRADAENPEFRLAFFRAPEGGGSRDTFAHLSGFKSYDALFADVEGIIGETGYNIVGEAALRTPKDFLQEFSVAGVDVVHVANAHAGDWGRSAFGEYVSILKRAGIIPAGGSEGALDRRETPVITRAGISVGFLSFSDAGPEWLAEDEYLPSILSAKDPHFAERINTAAKGSDHLVVGITLSAGGRSSSLGPSSGGASPLAGQAGGDVSSDADARKRALAHAAVNAGARVVIGFSKTENPETEQYHGGVIFYGQKDFSPLSVVFGKDGVTRVADGKDVAVK
;
A
#
# COMPACT_ATOMS: atom_id res chain seq x y z
N MET A 1 -1.70 -21.16 41.42
CA MET A 1 -1.33 -19.80 40.97
C MET A 1 -2.03 -18.76 41.84
N GLU A 2 -1.76 -18.78 43.15
CA GLU A 2 -2.38 -17.86 44.12
C GLU A 2 -1.33 -17.10 44.95
N HIS A 3 -0.06 -17.12 44.55
CA HIS A 3 1.04 -16.48 45.30
C HIS A 3 1.78 -15.36 44.57
N VAL A 4 1.22 -14.81 43.47
CA VAL A 4 1.85 -13.72 42.70
C VAL A 4 1.00 -12.43 42.67
N TYR A 5 -0.21 -12.43 43.24
CA TYR A 5 -1.13 -11.29 43.18
C TYR A 5 -1.05 -10.27 44.35
N GLU A 6 -0.21 -10.48 45.38
CA GLU A 6 -0.18 -9.60 46.56
C GLU A 6 0.97 -8.57 46.64
N ASN A 7 1.94 -8.55 45.70
CA ASN A 7 3.11 -7.64 45.82
C ASN A 7 3.16 -6.43 44.87
N ALA A 8 2.10 -6.11 44.11
CA ALA A 8 2.11 -4.98 43.17
C ALA A 8 1.11 -3.85 43.46
N VAL A 9 0.17 -4.01 44.41
CA VAL A 9 -0.98 -3.09 44.54
C VAL A 9 -0.92 -2.18 45.79
N ILE A 10 0.12 -2.27 46.64
CA ILE A 10 0.24 -1.45 47.86
C ILE A 10 1.16 -0.20 47.73
N PRO A 11 2.19 -0.09 46.85
CA PRO A 11 3.02 1.13 46.82
C PRO A 11 2.37 2.36 46.15
N ALA A 12 1.39 2.18 45.25
CA ALA A 12 0.84 3.29 44.46
C ALA A 12 -0.18 4.17 45.23
N ARG A 13 -0.76 3.66 46.34
CA ARG A 13 -1.71 4.43 47.16
C ARG A 13 -1.06 5.31 48.24
N LEU A 14 0.19 5.03 48.62
CA LEU A 14 0.91 5.82 49.63
C LEU A 14 1.50 7.12 49.04
N PHE A 15 1.96 7.10 47.80
CA PHE A 15 2.58 8.27 47.15
C PHE A 15 1.56 9.39 46.86
N ALA A 16 0.31 9.05 46.55
CA ALA A 16 -0.73 10.03 46.29
C ALA A 16 -1.27 10.71 47.57
N SER A 17 -1.19 10.07 48.74
CA SER A 17 -1.73 10.61 49.99
C SER A 17 -0.77 11.56 50.72
N GLU A 18 0.55 11.38 50.57
CA GLU A 18 1.53 12.33 51.13
C GLU A 18 1.67 13.60 50.27
N LEU A 19 1.54 13.49 48.95
CA LEU A 19 1.57 14.64 48.04
C LEU A 19 0.41 15.62 48.29
N LEU A 20 -0.77 15.10 48.67
CA LEU A 20 -1.95 15.90 48.99
C LEU A 20 -1.93 16.47 50.42
N LYS A 21 -1.20 15.87 51.36
CA LYS A 21 -1.00 16.42 52.72
C LYS A 21 0.01 17.56 52.76
N GLY A 22 1.07 17.50 51.95
CA GLY A 22 2.07 18.57 51.87
C GLY A 22 1.53 19.90 51.34
N ILE A 23 0.50 19.85 50.48
CA ILE A 23 -0.14 21.04 49.89
C ILE A 23 -1.14 21.70 50.87
N ALA A 24 -1.68 20.95 51.84
CA ALA A 24 -2.68 21.45 52.79
C ALA A 24 -2.08 22.17 54.02
N ASP A 25 -0.83 21.89 54.40
CA ASP A 25 -0.24 22.34 55.68
C ASP A 25 0.69 23.58 55.58
N GLY A 26 0.69 24.30 54.45
CA GLY A 26 1.19 25.69 54.38
C GLY A 26 2.67 25.90 54.77
N LYS A 27 3.55 24.91 54.62
CA LYS A 27 4.99 25.05 54.82
C LYS A 27 5.73 25.08 53.50
N SER A 28 5.90 26.27 52.94
CA SER A 28 6.73 26.52 51.76
C SER A 28 8.04 27.21 52.17
N GLU A 29 9.10 26.44 52.43
CA GLU A 29 10.48 26.96 52.32
C GLU A 29 11.39 25.83 51.81
N GLY A 30 12.00 26.06 50.64
CA GLY A 30 12.95 25.14 50.01
C GLY A 30 12.64 24.71 48.58
N ILE A 31 12.04 25.57 47.75
CA ILE A 31 12.07 25.42 46.28
C ILE A 31 13.08 26.43 45.76
N VAL A 32 14.17 25.92 45.19
CA VAL A 32 15.15 26.73 44.47
C VAL A 32 14.48 27.33 43.24
N ASP A 33 14.56 28.66 43.12
CA ASP A 33 14.08 29.48 42.00
C ASP A 33 14.38 28.83 40.64
N THR A 34 13.33 28.36 39.96
CA THR A 34 13.29 28.34 38.50
C THR A 34 12.91 29.76 38.06
N PRO A 35 13.78 30.50 37.34
CA PRO A 35 13.44 31.84 36.90
C PRO A 35 12.27 31.80 35.90
N PRO A 36 11.48 32.88 35.81
CA PRO A 36 10.40 32.98 34.84
C PRO A 36 11.00 32.85 33.45
N PHE A 37 10.36 32.06 32.58
CA PHE A 37 10.68 32.06 31.15
C PHE A 37 10.46 33.48 30.61
N LEU A 38 11.55 34.26 30.55
CA LEU A 38 11.64 35.47 29.77
C LEU A 38 11.47 35.05 28.31
N ALA A 39 10.58 35.73 27.60
CA ALA A 39 10.62 35.69 26.14
C ALA A 39 12.04 36.06 25.69
N PRO A 40 12.66 35.29 24.77
CA PRO A 40 14.01 35.58 24.32
C PRO A 40 14.03 36.98 23.70
N LYS A 41 15.06 37.76 24.04
CA LYS A 41 15.32 39.01 23.33
C LYS A 41 15.81 38.67 21.93
N GLU A 42 15.41 39.46 20.95
CA GLU A 42 15.90 39.36 19.56
C GLU A 42 17.44 39.33 19.57
N GLY A 43 18.04 38.19 19.20
CA GLY A 43 19.48 38.04 18.99
C GLY A 43 20.21 36.93 19.76
N ASP A 44 19.58 36.22 20.70
CA ASP A 44 20.26 35.13 21.42
C ASP A 44 20.26 33.81 20.61
N ALA A 45 21.45 33.27 20.32
CA ALA A 45 21.61 31.99 19.62
C ALA A 45 21.25 30.80 20.54
N PRO A 46 20.55 29.76 20.03
CA PRO A 46 20.08 28.65 20.85
C PRO A 46 21.26 27.83 21.41
N THR A 47 21.30 27.68 22.74
CA THR A 47 22.32 26.90 23.45
C THR A 47 21.88 25.42 23.51
N VAL A 48 22.64 24.52 22.90
CA VAL A 48 22.27 23.12 22.65
C VAL A 48 22.60 22.17 23.80
N LEU A 49 21.67 21.24 24.07
CA LEU A 49 21.72 20.11 25.00
C LEU A 49 22.89 19.15 24.70
N VAL A 50 23.96 19.13 25.49
CA VAL A 50 24.98 18.05 25.49
C VAL A 50 25.24 17.61 26.93
N PRO A 51 25.24 16.30 27.26
CA PRO A 51 25.53 15.82 28.62
C PRO A 51 26.91 16.29 29.11
N THR A 52 26.99 16.83 30.33
CA THR A 52 28.25 17.33 30.92
C THR A 52 29.14 16.22 31.49
N LYS A 53 28.67 14.97 31.52
CA LYS A 53 29.39 13.79 32.02
C LYS A 53 29.19 12.60 31.09
N GLY A 54 30.20 11.73 30.99
CA GLY A 54 30.16 10.55 30.13
C GLY A 54 30.38 10.86 28.65
N LYS A 55 30.14 9.85 27.80
CA LYS A 55 30.28 9.95 26.35
C LYS A 55 28.94 10.30 25.69
N ALA A 56 29.00 11.16 24.69
CA ALA A 56 27.88 11.44 23.80
C ALA A 56 28.34 11.61 22.36
N VAL A 57 27.45 11.28 21.42
CA VAL A 57 27.57 11.56 20.00
C VAL A 57 26.46 12.53 19.65
N ARG A 58 26.77 13.64 18.98
CA ARG A 58 25.79 14.55 18.41
C ARG A 58 25.78 14.37 16.90
N VAL A 59 24.60 14.23 16.32
CA VAL A 59 24.38 14.12 14.89
C VAL A 59 23.49 15.28 14.47
N ASP A 60 24.03 16.16 13.63
CA ASP A 60 23.27 17.20 12.97
C ASP A 60 22.69 16.61 11.68
N PHE A 61 21.37 16.54 11.61
CA PHE A 61 20.69 15.80 10.56
C PHE A 61 20.74 16.53 9.21
N GLU A 62 20.56 17.85 9.21
CA GLU A 62 20.61 18.68 8.01
C GLU A 62 22.03 18.71 7.40
N THR A 63 23.05 18.87 8.23
CA THR A 63 24.43 19.06 7.76
C THR A 63 25.22 17.75 7.65
N GLY A 64 24.71 16.64 8.20
CA GLY A 64 25.43 15.37 8.28
C GLY A 64 26.66 15.40 9.20
N VAL A 65 26.78 16.41 10.06
CA VAL A 65 27.94 16.57 10.97
C VAL A 65 27.76 15.71 12.21
N VAL A 66 28.75 14.86 12.48
CA VAL A 66 28.81 13.98 13.65
C VAL A 66 29.89 14.49 14.60
N THR A 67 29.52 14.86 15.82
CA THR A 67 30.44 15.39 16.84
C THR A 67 30.50 14.46 18.05
N LEU A 68 31.69 14.08 18.50
CA LEU A 68 31.92 13.25 19.69
C LEU A 68 32.22 14.13 20.89
N PHE A 69 31.61 13.81 22.03
CA PHE A 69 31.80 14.51 23.30
C PHE A 69 32.19 13.54 24.40
N SER A 70 33.20 13.91 25.19
CA SER A 70 33.59 13.21 26.42
C SER A 70 33.67 14.21 27.56
N GLU A 71 32.97 13.96 28.67
CA GLU A 71 32.90 14.86 29.82
C GLU A 71 32.51 16.31 29.42
N GLY A 72 31.53 16.41 28.51
CA GLY A 72 31.02 17.69 27.99
C GLY A 72 31.95 18.45 27.04
N LYS A 73 33.11 17.88 26.67
CA LYS A 73 34.07 18.51 25.73
C LYS A 73 34.03 17.80 24.38
N GLU A 74 34.05 18.57 23.30
CA GLU A 74 34.22 18.06 21.95
C GLU A 74 35.60 17.38 21.83
N VAL A 75 35.61 16.11 21.45
CA VAL A 75 36.83 15.28 21.29
C VAL A 75 37.01 14.75 19.87
N GLY A 76 36.02 14.93 19.00
CA GLY A 76 36.09 14.55 17.59
C GLY A 76 34.93 15.14 16.81
N ARG A 77 35.13 15.42 15.52
CA ARG A 77 34.11 15.95 14.63
C ARG A 77 34.35 15.43 13.22
N PHE A 78 33.31 14.87 12.64
CA PHE A 78 33.34 14.22 11.34
C PHE A 78 32.16 14.72 10.51
N THR A 79 32.29 14.65 9.19
CA THR A 79 31.21 14.96 8.26
C THR A 79 30.88 13.70 7.50
N ALA A 80 29.60 13.31 7.52
CA ALA A 80 29.14 12.18 6.75
C ALA A 80 29.35 12.44 5.25
N ARG A 81 29.85 11.42 4.54
CA ARG A 81 29.98 11.43 3.08
C ARG A 81 28.61 11.34 2.42
N THR A 82 27.74 10.55 3.01
CA THR A 82 26.31 10.48 2.71
C THR A 82 25.56 10.36 4.01
N HIS A 83 24.42 11.01 4.09
CA HIS A 83 23.53 10.92 5.24
C HIS A 83 22.09 10.88 4.74
N PRO A 84 21.16 10.36 5.55
CA PRO A 84 19.75 10.38 5.22
C PRO A 84 19.27 11.81 4.95
N ASP A 85 18.52 12.02 3.87
CA ASP A 85 17.85 13.28 3.56
C ASP A 85 16.87 13.67 4.69
N GLU A 86 16.75 14.95 5.04
CA GLU A 86 15.79 15.48 6.03
C GLU A 86 14.33 15.09 5.71
N PHE A 87 14.04 14.82 4.43
CA PHE A 87 12.73 14.38 3.95
C PHE A 87 12.61 12.87 3.73
N SER A 88 13.65 12.10 4.10
CA SER A 88 13.60 10.65 4.05
C SER A 88 12.49 10.11 4.95
N PRO A 89 11.62 9.22 4.43
CA PRO A 89 10.65 8.49 5.26
C PRO A 89 11.33 7.55 6.28
N TRP A 90 12.64 7.33 6.13
CA TRP A 90 13.48 6.52 7.01
C TRP A 90 14.37 7.37 7.94
N ARG A 91 14.11 8.68 8.06
CA ARG A 91 14.92 9.57 8.90
C ARG A 91 14.83 9.21 10.38
N VAL A 92 15.92 9.48 11.09
CA VAL A 92 15.92 9.45 12.57
C VAL A 92 15.36 10.76 13.08
N LEU A 93 14.34 10.71 13.94
CA LEU A 93 13.72 11.91 14.50
C LEU A 93 14.71 12.67 15.40
N GLN A 94 14.49 13.98 15.53
CA GLN A 94 15.23 14.79 16.50
C GLN A 94 14.93 14.28 17.91
N GLY A 95 15.96 14.04 18.70
CA GLY A 95 15.80 13.43 20.02
C GLY A 95 17.12 12.93 20.60
N THR A 96 17.02 12.39 21.82
CA THR A 96 18.14 11.74 22.50
C THR A 96 17.93 10.24 22.51
N TYR A 97 18.90 9.51 21.98
CA TYR A 97 18.94 8.08 21.83
C TYR A 97 20.07 7.47 22.66
N THR A 98 20.12 6.15 22.70
CA THR A 98 21.22 5.38 23.28
C THR A 98 21.69 4.38 22.23
N VAL A 99 23.00 4.16 22.14
CA VAL A 99 23.54 3.12 21.26
C VAL A 99 22.92 1.77 21.65
N SER A 100 22.23 1.14 20.69
CA SER A 100 21.54 -0.14 20.88
C SER A 100 22.45 -1.32 20.60
N ALA A 101 23.36 -1.21 19.63
CA ALA A 101 24.33 -2.23 19.30
C ALA A 101 25.52 -1.68 18.52
N ARG A 102 26.61 -2.44 18.53
CA ARG A 102 27.78 -2.22 17.66
C ARG A 102 28.17 -3.51 17.00
N THR A 103 28.32 -3.48 15.69
CA THR A 103 28.69 -4.66 14.90
C THR A 103 29.80 -4.32 13.91
N ASN A 104 30.84 -5.16 13.86
CA ASN A 104 31.94 -5.01 12.91
C ASN A 104 31.46 -5.18 11.46
N THR A 105 30.41 -5.99 11.26
CA THR A 105 29.71 -6.16 9.98
C THR A 105 28.22 -6.28 10.27
N HIS A 106 27.44 -5.30 9.83
CA HIS A 106 25.99 -5.24 9.95
C HIS A 106 25.35 -5.49 8.59
N TYR A 107 24.66 -6.60 8.42
CA TYR A 107 23.78 -6.74 7.27
C TYR A 107 22.49 -5.96 7.52
N SER A 108 22.23 -4.94 6.70
CA SER A 108 20.97 -4.20 6.68
C SER A 108 20.07 -4.79 5.59
N PRO A 109 18.96 -5.43 5.94
CA PRO A 109 18.01 -5.98 4.96
C PRO A 109 17.38 -4.88 4.10
N LEU A 110 17.04 -3.75 4.72
CA LEU A 110 16.47 -2.57 4.04
C LEU A 110 17.41 -2.02 2.98
N ALA A 111 18.71 -1.89 3.31
CA ALA A 111 19.70 -1.42 2.35
C ALA A 111 20.21 -2.52 1.42
N GLY A 112 19.84 -3.78 1.66
CA GLY A 112 20.34 -4.96 0.93
C GLY A 112 21.87 -5.14 1.00
N ALA A 113 22.55 -4.55 1.98
CA ALA A 113 24.01 -4.44 2.01
C ALA A 113 24.60 -4.64 3.42
N SER A 114 25.88 -5.01 3.49
CA SER A 114 26.61 -5.21 4.75
C SER A 114 27.56 -4.07 5.03
N PHE A 115 27.30 -3.33 6.10
CA PHE A 115 28.12 -2.18 6.48
C PHE A 115 29.13 -2.55 7.55
N LYS A 116 30.36 -2.04 7.41
CA LYS A 116 31.40 -2.20 8.43
C LYS A 116 31.26 -1.16 9.54
N ASP A 117 31.75 -1.51 10.72
CA ASP A 117 31.89 -0.62 11.88
C ASP A 117 30.60 0.15 12.18
N ALA A 118 29.48 -0.57 12.21
CA ALA A 118 28.15 0.01 12.38
C ALA A 118 27.81 0.20 13.86
N VAL A 119 27.45 1.42 14.24
CA VAL A 119 26.90 1.82 15.54
C VAL A 119 25.43 2.13 15.36
N LEU A 120 24.56 1.28 15.92
CA LEU A 120 23.10 1.42 15.85
C LEU A 120 22.61 2.21 17.07
N PHE A 121 21.68 3.14 16.87
CA PHE A 121 21.12 3.96 17.95
C PHE A 121 19.63 4.29 17.80
N ALA A 122 19.01 4.01 16.64
CA ALA A 122 17.57 4.07 16.41
C ALA A 122 17.17 3.04 15.34
N GLU A 123 15.87 2.79 15.15
CA GLU A 123 15.32 1.78 14.21
C GLU A 123 15.89 1.89 12.78
N ASN A 124 16.08 3.12 12.30
CA ASN A 124 16.76 3.44 11.02
C ASN A 124 18.06 4.24 11.22
N GLY A 125 18.50 4.40 12.47
CA GLY A 125 19.62 5.25 12.85
C GLY A 125 20.89 4.46 13.08
N MET A 126 21.80 4.55 12.11
CA MET A 126 23.14 3.98 12.23
C MET A 126 24.22 4.94 11.76
N LEU A 127 25.39 4.88 12.40
CA LEU A 127 26.64 5.47 11.95
C LEU A 127 27.53 4.32 11.46
N ARG A 128 28.05 4.39 10.24
CA ARG A 128 28.76 3.25 9.64
C ARG A 128 29.82 3.68 8.63
N ALA A 129 30.68 2.74 8.22
CA ALA A 129 31.69 3.00 7.19
C ALA A 129 31.05 3.12 5.79
N ALA A 130 31.54 4.09 5.02
CA ALA A 130 31.25 4.24 3.59
C ALA A 130 31.93 3.14 2.78
N GLU A 131 31.20 2.54 1.83
CA GLU A 131 31.79 1.60 0.88
C GLU A 131 32.63 2.32 -0.20
N GLU A 132 33.55 1.58 -0.82
CA GLU A 132 34.43 2.14 -1.86
C GLU A 132 33.63 2.43 -3.13
N GLY A 133 33.60 3.69 -3.58
CA GLY A 133 32.82 4.13 -4.74
C GLY A 133 31.36 4.51 -4.44
N GLU A 134 30.96 4.50 -3.17
CA GLU A 134 29.60 4.79 -2.71
C GLU A 134 29.14 6.21 -3.10
N LYS A 135 28.13 6.29 -3.99
CA LYS A 135 27.40 7.52 -4.36
C LYS A 135 25.91 7.22 -4.41
N ASN A 136 25.11 8.02 -3.73
CA ASN A 136 23.64 7.91 -3.64
C ASN A 136 23.16 6.58 -3.04
N LEU A 137 23.42 6.37 -1.75
CA LEU A 137 22.76 5.29 -1.03
C LEU A 137 21.32 5.64 -0.64
N PRO A 138 20.47 4.62 -0.46
CA PRO A 138 19.14 4.82 0.10
C PRO A 138 19.20 5.48 1.47
N ALA A 139 18.24 6.35 1.78
CA ALA A 139 18.25 7.14 3.00
C ALA A 139 18.06 6.32 4.31
N HIS A 140 17.84 5.01 4.24
CA HIS A 140 17.85 4.09 5.39
C HIS A 140 19.22 3.43 5.65
N ALA A 141 20.25 3.71 4.84
CA ALA A 141 21.61 3.18 5.03
C ALA A 141 22.42 3.94 6.11
N GLY A 142 21.76 4.82 6.88
CA GLY A 142 22.37 5.63 7.93
C GLY A 142 23.41 6.64 7.47
N PHE A 143 24.15 7.18 8.43
CA PHE A 143 25.23 8.16 8.21
C PHE A 143 26.52 7.43 7.82
N ALA A 144 26.92 7.58 6.57
CA ALA A 144 28.15 7.05 6.01
C ALA A 144 29.33 7.94 6.36
N LEU A 145 30.26 7.45 7.16
CA LEU A 145 31.49 8.16 7.46
C LEU A 145 32.63 7.56 6.62
N ALA A 146 33.71 8.31 6.39
CA ALA A 146 34.92 7.69 5.82
C ALA A 146 35.33 6.50 6.71
N GLU A 147 35.89 5.41 6.14
CA GLU A 147 36.17 4.18 6.90
C GLU A 147 36.95 4.43 8.21
N ALA A 148 37.97 5.31 8.17
CA ALA A 148 38.72 5.71 9.37
C ALA A 148 37.87 6.48 10.39
N ASP A 149 36.95 7.35 9.94
CA ASP A 149 36.07 8.14 10.79
C ASP A 149 34.98 7.26 11.42
N ALA A 150 34.40 6.34 10.63
CA ALA A 150 33.45 5.33 11.11
C ALA A 150 34.09 4.45 12.18
N HIS A 151 35.31 3.97 11.95
CA HIS A 151 36.05 3.15 12.92
C HIS A 151 36.34 3.93 14.22
N ALA A 152 36.63 5.23 14.11
CA ALA A 152 36.82 6.10 15.27
C ALA A 152 35.51 6.27 16.09
N VAL A 153 34.37 6.49 15.42
CA VAL A 153 33.05 6.56 16.06
C VAL A 153 32.68 5.21 16.68
N PHE A 154 32.93 4.10 15.98
CA PHE A 154 32.68 2.74 16.43
C PHE A 154 33.47 2.37 17.68
N THR A 155 34.75 2.73 17.72
CA THR A 155 35.62 2.48 18.88
C THR A 155 35.25 3.37 20.07
N PHE A 156 34.83 4.60 19.79
CA PHE A 156 34.46 5.58 20.82
C PHE A 156 33.14 5.24 21.51
N ALA A 157 32.09 5.02 20.74
CA ALA A 157 30.74 4.81 21.24
C ALA A 157 30.61 3.41 21.83
N ASP A 158 29.96 3.27 22.97
CA ASP A 158 29.58 2.00 23.61
C ASP A 158 28.07 2.01 23.90
N GLU A 159 27.50 0.89 24.36
CA GLU A 159 26.04 0.76 24.60
C GLU A 159 25.51 1.71 25.69
N ALA A 160 26.38 2.38 26.45
CA ALA A 160 26.00 3.43 27.40
C ALA A 160 26.04 4.84 26.80
N THR A 161 26.60 5.00 25.60
CA THR A 161 26.80 6.29 24.92
C THR A 161 25.46 6.84 24.42
N LYS A 162 25.19 8.11 24.71
CA LYS A 162 24.00 8.81 24.22
C LYS A 162 24.22 9.37 22.83
N VAL A 163 23.21 9.30 21.96
CA VAL A 163 23.24 9.89 20.62
C VAL A 163 22.18 10.99 20.52
N LEU A 164 22.58 12.23 20.31
CA LEU A 164 21.69 13.38 20.19
C LEU A 164 21.53 13.76 18.73
N VAL A 165 20.33 13.63 18.19
CA VAL A 165 19.99 14.03 16.82
C VAL A 165 19.31 15.40 16.88
N LEU A 166 19.77 16.39 16.09
CA LEU A 166 19.29 17.78 16.11
C LEU A 166 18.89 18.31 14.73
N ASN A 167 18.00 19.32 14.71
CA ASN A 167 17.54 20.03 13.51
C ASN A 167 17.39 21.56 13.74
N GLU A 168 18.49 22.32 13.68
CA GLU A 168 18.60 23.68 14.23
C GLU A 168 17.88 24.80 13.44
N VAL A 169 17.50 24.62 12.16
CA VAL A 169 16.93 25.70 11.31
C VAL A 169 15.41 25.91 11.49
N SER A 170 14.72 25.02 12.21
CA SER A 170 13.25 24.93 12.26
C SER A 170 12.55 25.90 13.23
N GLU A 171 13.18 26.33 14.33
CA GLU A 171 12.55 27.20 15.35
C GLU A 171 12.35 28.66 14.88
N ALA A 172 13.29 29.22 14.12
CA ALA A 172 13.23 30.61 13.67
C ALA A 172 12.11 30.86 12.64
N ARG A 173 11.72 29.83 11.87
CA ARG A 173 10.65 29.92 10.88
C ARG A 173 9.25 29.86 11.51
N ALA A 174 9.05 29.06 12.55
CA ALA A 174 7.77 28.86 13.21
C ALA A 174 7.13 30.16 13.77
N LEU A 175 7.96 31.08 14.27
CA LEU A 175 7.51 32.39 14.80
C LEU A 175 7.01 33.35 13.71
N SER A 176 7.52 33.24 12.48
CA SER A 176 7.10 34.10 11.36
C SER A 176 5.74 33.69 10.79
N TYR A 177 5.41 32.39 10.83
CA TYR A 177 4.17 31.81 10.30
C TYR A 177 2.92 32.16 11.12
N ALA A 178 3.05 32.41 12.43
CA ALA A 178 1.91 32.76 13.29
C ALA A 178 1.23 34.09 12.91
N ARG A 179 1.96 35.00 12.25
CA ARG A 179 1.46 36.34 11.87
C ARG A 179 0.70 36.38 10.54
N ALA A 180 0.79 35.35 9.71
CA ALA A 180 0.22 35.34 8.35
C ALA A 180 -1.18 34.68 8.24
N ARG A 181 -1.76 34.27 9.38
CA ARG A 181 -2.91 33.33 9.46
C ARG A 181 -4.30 33.95 9.23
N GLU A 182 -4.40 35.22 8.84
CA GLU A 182 -5.71 35.91 8.69
C GLU A 182 -6.34 35.83 7.29
N GLY A 183 -5.76 35.15 6.29
CA GLY A 183 -6.35 35.09 4.96
C GLY A 183 -6.08 33.83 4.14
N LEU A 184 -7.17 33.14 3.74
CA LEU A 184 -7.32 32.20 2.60
C LEU A 184 -6.75 30.77 2.77
N SER A 185 -7.18 29.68 2.09
CA SER A 185 -8.46 29.11 1.59
C SER A 185 -8.15 27.83 0.76
N LYS A 186 -8.67 26.64 1.15
CA LYS A 186 -8.99 25.38 0.39
C LYS A 186 -8.37 25.18 -1.03
N ASP A 187 -7.52 24.15 -1.29
CA ASP A 187 -7.89 22.91 -2.06
C ASP A 187 -6.78 21.81 -2.07
N THR A 188 -6.90 20.75 -1.25
CA THR A 188 -6.46 19.37 -1.57
C THR A 188 -7.72 18.52 -1.55
N ARG A 189 -8.08 17.87 -2.67
CA ARG A 189 -9.39 17.22 -2.78
C ARG A 189 -9.46 15.96 -1.92
N ALA A 190 -10.03 16.13 -0.73
CA ALA A 190 -10.51 15.07 0.15
C ALA A 190 -11.20 13.92 -0.61
N PRO A 191 -11.06 12.65 -0.16
CA PRO A 191 -11.78 11.52 -0.73
C PRO A 191 -13.28 11.81 -0.75
N LYS A 192 -13.90 11.64 -1.93
CA LYS A 192 -15.33 11.83 -2.09
C LYS A 192 -16.05 10.59 -1.58
N VAL A 193 -16.48 10.65 -0.32
CA VAL A 193 -17.30 9.60 0.30
C VAL A 193 -18.76 10.03 0.43
N SER A 194 -19.66 9.09 0.19
CA SER A 194 -21.11 9.29 0.32
C SER A 194 -21.58 9.38 1.77
N ALA A 195 -20.81 8.82 2.71
CA ALA A 195 -21.09 8.86 4.15
C ALA A 195 -21.39 10.27 4.68
N ARG A 196 -22.46 10.39 5.49
CA ARG A 196 -22.86 11.64 6.16
C ARG A 196 -21.87 12.04 7.25
N ALA A 197 -21.30 11.07 7.96
CA ALA A 197 -20.15 11.28 8.84
C ALA A 197 -19.14 10.13 8.69
N THR A 198 -17.85 10.42 8.81
CA THR A 198 -16.78 9.42 8.81
C THR A 198 -15.55 9.88 9.58
N LEU A 199 -14.79 8.92 10.08
CA LEU A 199 -13.46 9.09 10.65
C LEU A 199 -12.58 7.91 10.22
N VAL A 200 -11.36 8.21 9.79
CA VAL A 200 -10.28 7.25 9.53
C VAL A 200 -9.10 7.65 10.38
N ALA A 201 -8.61 6.75 11.21
CA ALA A 201 -7.54 7.06 12.15
C ALA A 201 -6.72 5.83 12.54
N ASP A 202 -5.50 6.11 12.96
CA ASP A 202 -4.58 5.15 13.58
C ASP A 202 -5.04 4.80 15.00
N LEU A 203 -5.25 3.51 15.24
CA LEU A 203 -5.77 2.97 16.50
C LEU A 203 -4.77 3.09 17.66
N ASP A 204 -3.48 3.15 17.38
CA ASP A 204 -2.40 3.16 18.36
C ASP A 204 -2.04 4.56 18.85
N THR A 205 -1.93 5.49 17.90
CA THR A 205 -1.52 6.88 18.15
C THR A 205 -2.70 7.83 18.29
N GLY A 206 -3.87 7.45 17.76
CA GLY A 206 -5.03 8.34 17.66
C GLY A 206 -4.93 9.38 16.55
N GLU A 207 -3.92 9.29 15.67
CA GLU A 207 -3.76 10.19 14.54
C GLU A 207 -4.94 10.04 13.56
N VAL A 208 -5.66 11.13 13.32
CA VAL A 208 -6.79 11.16 12.37
C VAL A 208 -6.28 11.49 10.97
N PHE A 209 -6.48 10.58 10.02
CA PHE A 209 -6.12 10.79 8.61
C PHE A 209 -7.20 11.53 7.84
N PHE A 210 -8.46 11.17 8.11
CA PHE A 210 -9.61 11.77 7.44
C PHE A 210 -10.79 11.84 8.38
N GLU A 211 -11.48 12.98 8.37
CA GLU A 211 -12.77 13.10 9.03
C GLU A 211 -13.73 13.97 8.23
N LYS A 212 -15.01 13.62 8.30
CA LYS A 212 -16.12 14.39 7.75
C LYS A 212 -17.22 14.39 8.77
N SER A 213 -17.54 15.56 9.34
CA SER A 213 -18.59 15.68 10.37
C SER A 213 -18.46 14.65 11.49
N ALA A 214 -17.24 14.36 11.95
CA ALA A 214 -16.96 13.23 12.84
C ALA A 214 -17.71 13.31 14.18
N ASP A 215 -18.05 14.52 14.66
CA ASP A 215 -18.81 14.76 15.88
C ASP A 215 -20.33 14.88 15.66
N LYS A 216 -20.82 14.62 14.44
CA LYS A 216 -22.25 14.65 14.14
C LYS A 216 -22.93 13.38 14.64
N ALA A 217 -23.86 13.54 15.58
CA ALA A 217 -24.68 12.43 16.06
C ALA A 217 -25.61 11.92 14.95
N LEU A 218 -25.49 10.64 14.59
CA LEU A 218 -26.27 9.97 13.57
C LEU A 218 -26.75 8.60 14.07
N PRO A 219 -27.86 8.06 13.53
CA PRO A 219 -28.31 6.72 13.86
C PRO A 219 -27.24 5.65 13.55
N LEU A 220 -27.05 4.73 14.48
CA LEU A 220 -26.00 3.70 14.44
C LEU A 220 -26.36 2.47 13.59
N ALA A 221 -27.65 2.18 13.47
CA ALA A 221 -28.15 0.86 13.10
C ALA A 221 -27.47 -0.25 13.94
N SER A 222 -27.19 -1.40 13.33
CA SER A 222 -26.63 -2.59 13.98
C SER A 222 -25.22 -2.44 14.56
N LEU A 223 -24.53 -1.30 14.41
CA LEU A 223 -23.33 -1.04 15.21
C LEU A 223 -23.64 -1.06 16.71
N SER A 224 -24.90 -0.79 17.08
CA SER A 224 -25.40 -0.91 18.47
C SER A 224 -25.14 -2.29 19.08
N LYS A 225 -25.08 -3.34 18.27
CA LYS A 225 -24.88 -4.72 18.74
C LYS A 225 -23.48 -4.98 19.29
N LEU A 226 -22.50 -4.13 18.96
CA LEU A 226 -21.19 -4.13 19.63
C LEU A 226 -21.31 -3.75 21.11
N PHE A 227 -22.26 -2.88 21.49
CA PHE A 227 -22.53 -2.60 22.90
C PHE A 227 -23.36 -3.71 23.54
N THR A 228 -24.30 -4.28 22.80
CA THR A 228 -25.14 -5.39 23.28
C THR A 228 -24.31 -6.59 23.70
N ILE A 229 -23.31 -6.99 22.90
CA ILE A 229 -22.44 -8.10 23.27
C ILE A 229 -21.60 -7.78 24.51
N LEU A 230 -21.00 -6.59 24.59
CA LEU A 230 -20.19 -6.16 25.74
C LEU A 230 -21.01 -6.08 27.03
N VAL A 231 -22.23 -5.56 26.96
CA VAL A 231 -23.14 -5.51 28.12
C VAL A 231 -23.61 -6.90 28.51
N ALA A 232 -23.94 -7.77 27.54
CA ALA A 232 -24.33 -9.15 27.82
C ALA A 232 -23.20 -9.94 28.48
N GLN A 233 -21.95 -9.75 28.05
CA GLN A 233 -20.77 -10.37 28.69
C GLN A 233 -20.66 -9.99 30.17
N ASN A 234 -21.01 -8.76 30.52
CA ASN A 234 -20.95 -8.24 31.88
C ASN A 234 -22.16 -8.61 32.76
N LEU A 235 -23.36 -8.68 32.19
CA LEU A 235 -24.61 -8.86 32.94
C LEU A 235 -25.08 -10.32 33.02
N ILE A 236 -24.67 -11.16 32.08
CA ILE A 236 -25.21 -12.51 31.91
C ILE A 236 -24.06 -13.50 31.97
N THR A 237 -24.17 -14.56 32.76
CA THR A 237 -23.13 -15.60 32.78
C THR A 237 -23.17 -16.44 31.50
N PRO A 238 -22.03 -16.98 31.03
CA PRO A 238 -21.95 -17.72 29.76
C PRO A 238 -23.00 -18.84 29.64
N GLU A 239 -23.25 -19.57 30.73
CA GLU A 239 -24.12 -20.74 30.78
C GLU A 239 -25.60 -20.41 30.97
N THR A 240 -25.96 -19.13 31.15
CA THR A 240 -27.35 -18.71 31.34
C THR A 240 -28.19 -19.18 30.15
N ARG A 241 -29.26 -19.91 30.44
CA ARG A 241 -30.20 -20.43 29.45
C ARG A 241 -31.30 -19.42 29.18
N ILE A 242 -31.33 -18.90 27.96
CA ILE A 242 -32.18 -17.82 27.48
C ILE A 242 -33.18 -18.42 26.49
N ALA A 243 -34.46 -18.42 26.86
CA ALA A 243 -35.53 -18.83 25.97
C ALA A 243 -35.91 -17.69 25.03
N VAL A 244 -36.10 -17.99 23.75
CA VAL A 244 -36.62 -17.03 22.77
C VAL A 244 -38.10 -16.81 23.05
N SER A 245 -38.45 -15.60 23.49
CA SER A 245 -39.82 -15.23 23.78
C SER A 245 -40.59 -14.86 22.50
N PRO A 246 -41.93 -14.83 22.52
CA PRO A 246 -42.70 -14.25 21.42
C PRO A 246 -42.29 -12.79 21.13
N THR A 247 -42.02 -12.00 22.18
CA THR A 247 -41.60 -10.61 22.05
C THR A 247 -40.27 -10.49 21.30
N SER A 248 -39.26 -11.26 21.70
CA SER A 248 -37.95 -11.24 21.04
C SER A 248 -38.03 -11.75 19.60
N PHE A 249 -38.79 -12.82 19.36
CA PHE A 249 -38.99 -13.39 18.01
C PHE A 249 -39.70 -12.43 17.04
N TYR A 250 -40.72 -11.71 17.50
CA TYR A 250 -41.47 -10.75 16.66
C TYR A 250 -40.79 -9.37 16.55
N THR A 251 -39.55 -9.23 17.02
CA THR A 251 -38.76 -8.01 16.83
C THR A 251 -38.61 -7.73 15.33
N TYR A 252 -38.93 -6.51 14.92
CA TYR A 252 -38.93 -6.09 13.52
C TYR A 252 -37.52 -6.15 12.89
N GLY A 253 -37.43 -6.40 11.58
CA GLY A 253 -36.16 -6.39 10.83
C GLY A 253 -35.46 -7.76 10.78
N GLY A 254 -34.12 -7.74 10.61
CA GLY A 254 -33.32 -8.94 10.43
C GLY A 254 -33.44 -9.90 11.62
N ASN A 255 -33.87 -11.13 11.36
CA ASN A 255 -33.99 -12.20 12.34
C ASN A 255 -32.91 -13.27 12.11
N GLY A 256 -32.53 -13.98 13.17
CA GLY A 256 -31.49 -15.00 13.14
C GLY A 256 -32.03 -16.36 12.73
N GLY A 257 -33.33 -16.43 12.37
CA GLY A 257 -34.05 -17.68 12.21
C GLY A 257 -34.25 -18.45 13.52
N LEU A 258 -34.21 -17.76 14.67
CA LEU A 258 -34.53 -18.36 15.97
C LEU A 258 -36.03 -18.71 16.04
N ARG A 259 -36.45 -19.66 16.88
CA ARG A 259 -37.88 -19.99 17.05
C ARG A 259 -38.32 -19.77 18.49
N VAL A 260 -39.58 -19.35 18.65
CA VAL A 260 -40.20 -19.20 19.98
C VAL A 260 -40.09 -20.50 20.76
N GLY A 261 -39.58 -20.43 21.99
CA GLY A 261 -39.39 -21.57 22.88
C GLY A 261 -38.03 -22.26 22.76
N ASP A 262 -37.24 -21.99 21.71
CA ASP A 262 -35.86 -22.47 21.65
C ASP A 262 -35.03 -21.83 22.78
N VAL A 263 -34.12 -22.60 23.38
CA VAL A 263 -33.31 -22.14 24.51
C VAL A 263 -31.84 -22.05 24.09
N PHE A 264 -31.19 -20.93 24.37
CA PHE A 264 -29.79 -20.68 24.05
C PHE A 264 -28.93 -20.34 25.25
N SER A 265 -27.67 -20.79 25.26
CA SER A 265 -26.68 -20.15 26.11
C SER A 265 -26.43 -18.72 25.62
N ARG A 266 -25.91 -17.87 26.48
CA ARG A 266 -25.53 -16.50 26.12
C ARG A 266 -24.59 -16.48 24.91
N ASP A 267 -23.55 -17.32 24.93
CA ASP A 267 -22.53 -17.34 23.89
C ASP A 267 -23.07 -17.88 22.56
N GLU A 268 -24.01 -18.83 22.61
CA GLU A 268 -24.72 -19.29 21.41
C GLU A 268 -25.51 -18.16 20.73
N LEU A 269 -26.04 -17.19 21.50
CA LEU A 269 -26.72 -16.01 20.95
C LEU A 269 -25.77 -14.95 20.38
N PHE A 270 -24.48 -14.97 20.74
CA PHE A 270 -23.51 -14.02 20.18
C PHE A 270 -23.23 -14.27 18.69
N TYR A 271 -23.30 -15.51 18.24
CA TYR A 271 -23.14 -15.85 16.82
C TYR A 271 -24.22 -15.20 15.93
N PRO A 272 -25.54 -15.45 16.13
CA PRO A 272 -26.56 -14.76 15.34
C PRO A 272 -26.54 -13.24 15.56
N LEU A 273 -26.22 -12.76 16.77
CA LEU A 273 -26.13 -11.32 17.08
C LEU A 273 -25.09 -10.61 16.20
N ILE A 274 -23.89 -11.19 16.06
CA ILE A 274 -22.77 -10.54 15.37
C ILE A 274 -22.73 -10.88 13.87
N ILE A 275 -22.84 -12.17 13.51
CA ILE A 275 -22.61 -12.67 12.15
C ILE A 275 -23.76 -12.27 11.20
N GLU A 276 -25.00 -12.65 11.53
CA GLU A 276 -26.19 -12.31 10.71
C GLU A 276 -26.84 -10.99 11.18
N SER A 277 -26.27 -10.35 12.21
CA SER A 277 -26.75 -9.09 12.76
C SER A 277 -28.16 -9.16 13.35
N SER A 278 -28.50 -10.26 14.01
CA SER A 278 -29.87 -10.58 14.41
C SER A 278 -30.47 -9.66 15.48
N ASN A 279 -31.68 -9.17 15.23
CA ASN A 279 -32.46 -8.38 16.18
C ASN A 279 -33.13 -9.23 17.26
N ASP A 280 -33.60 -10.44 16.92
CA ASP A 280 -34.24 -11.35 17.89
C ASP A 280 -33.28 -11.79 19.00
N ALA A 281 -32.01 -12.05 18.66
CA ALA A 281 -30.94 -12.36 19.59
C ALA A 281 -30.60 -11.18 20.50
N ALA A 282 -30.56 -9.96 19.94
CA ALA A 282 -30.32 -8.75 20.71
C ALA A 282 -31.41 -8.51 21.76
N GLU A 283 -32.68 -8.68 21.37
CA GLU A 283 -33.81 -8.51 22.28
C GLU A 283 -33.87 -9.64 23.32
N ALA A 284 -33.59 -10.90 22.94
CA ALA A 284 -33.55 -12.02 23.89
C ALA A 284 -32.48 -11.83 24.97
N LEU A 285 -31.28 -11.33 24.61
CA LEU A 285 -30.22 -10.98 25.56
C LEU A 285 -30.67 -9.86 26.51
N ALA A 286 -31.32 -8.83 25.97
CA ALA A 286 -31.82 -7.72 26.79
C ALA A 286 -32.93 -8.16 27.75
N GLU A 287 -33.87 -9.00 27.30
CA GLU A 287 -34.93 -9.56 28.14
C GLU A 287 -34.36 -10.41 29.28
N ALA A 288 -33.35 -11.24 29.00
CA ALA A 288 -32.72 -12.12 30.00
C ALA A 288 -32.11 -11.37 31.19
N ALA A 289 -31.56 -10.16 30.96
CA ALA A 289 -31.00 -9.31 32.00
C ALA A 289 -31.99 -8.22 32.51
N GLY A 290 -33.22 -8.23 32.00
CA GLY A 290 -34.17 -7.14 32.15
C GLY A 290 -33.89 -6.01 31.15
N ARG A 291 -34.82 -5.79 30.21
CA ARG A 291 -34.64 -4.89 29.05
C ARG A 291 -34.24 -3.47 29.43
N GLU A 292 -34.93 -2.86 30.39
CA GLU A 292 -34.62 -1.51 30.85
C GLU A 292 -33.25 -1.42 31.56
N PRO A 293 -32.93 -2.28 32.56
CA PRO A 293 -31.58 -2.38 33.11
C PRO A 293 -30.50 -2.56 32.04
N PHE A 294 -30.75 -3.39 31.02
CA PHE A 294 -29.81 -3.66 29.94
C PHE A 294 -29.52 -2.40 29.12
N ILE A 295 -30.56 -1.66 28.70
CA ILE A 295 -30.40 -0.39 27.97
C ILE A 295 -29.71 0.66 28.84
N ARG A 296 -29.99 0.71 30.15
CA ARG A 296 -29.24 1.58 31.08
C ARG A 296 -27.75 1.21 31.10
N ALA A 297 -27.43 -0.07 31.19
CA ALA A 297 -26.05 -0.55 31.17
C ALA A 297 -25.33 -0.24 29.84
N MET A 298 -26.02 -0.28 28.70
CA MET A 298 -25.44 0.18 27.42
C MET A 298 -25.06 1.66 27.46
N ASN A 299 -25.93 2.52 27.99
CA ASN A 299 -25.66 3.94 28.13
C ASN A 299 -24.59 4.24 29.19
N ASP A 300 -24.53 3.46 30.27
CA ASP A 300 -23.50 3.63 31.31
C ASP A 300 -22.13 3.13 30.84
N LEU A 301 -22.08 2.08 30.01
CA LEU A 301 -20.87 1.65 29.32
C LEU A 301 -20.36 2.76 28.39
N ALA A 302 -21.24 3.36 27.58
CA ALA A 302 -20.87 4.49 26.72
C ALA A 302 -20.23 5.65 27.52
N LYS A 303 -20.83 6.04 28.65
CA LYS A 303 -20.25 7.07 29.54
C LYS A 303 -18.89 6.65 30.11
N THR A 304 -18.76 5.40 30.54
CA THR A 304 -17.51 4.87 31.14
C THR A 304 -16.36 4.89 30.14
N LEU A 305 -16.66 4.64 28.87
CA LEU A 305 -15.71 4.72 27.76
C LEU A 305 -15.47 6.16 27.25
N GLY A 306 -16.10 7.17 27.86
CA GLY A 306 -15.96 8.58 27.45
C GLY A 306 -16.74 8.96 26.18
N LEU A 307 -17.70 8.13 25.75
CA LEU A 307 -18.49 8.32 24.52
C LEU A 307 -19.66 9.29 24.76
N THR A 308 -19.31 10.57 24.95
CA THR A 308 -20.24 11.61 25.43
C THR A 308 -21.42 11.92 24.51
N ASN A 309 -21.39 11.48 23.25
CA ASN A 309 -22.42 11.73 22.25
C ASN A 309 -23.16 10.45 21.82
N THR A 310 -22.98 9.37 22.58
CA THR A 310 -23.56 8.06 22.30
C THR A 310 -24.74 7.76 23.23
N VAL A 311 -25.88 7.38 22.64
CA VAL A 311 -27.11 7.05 23.38
C VAL A 311 -27.80 5.85 22.75
N PHE A 312 -28.32 4.94 23.58
CA PHE A 312 -29.09 3.77 23.17
C PHE A 312 -30.53 3.81 23.71
N ALA A 313 -31.49 3.53 22.84
CA ALA A 313 -32.92 3.36 23.13
C ALA A 313 -33.38 1.90 23.01
N ASP A 314 -32.62 1.05 22.32
CA ASP A 314 -32.87 -0.38 22.17
C ASP A 314 -31.56 -1.18 21.96
N PRO A 315 -31.55 -2.52 22.12
CA PRO A 315 -30.33 -3.34 22.02
C PRO A 315 -29.94 -3.71 20.59
N SER A 316 -30.78 -3.46 19.59
CA SER A 316 -30.60 -3.93 18.22
C SER A 316 -30.07 -2.84 17.28
N GLY A 317 -30.37 -1.57 17.55
CA GLY A 317 -30.12 -0.46 16.64
C GLY A 317 -31.27 -0.14 15.69
N LEU A 318 -32.46 -0.71 15.91
CA LEU A 318 -33.66 -0.40 15.14
C LEU A 318 -34.17 1.01 15.39
N SER A 319 -34.04 1.51 16.61
CA SER A 319 -34.47 2.85 16.94
C SER A 319 -33.53 3.87 16.30
N PRO A 320 -34.05 4.87 15.57
CA PRO A 320 -33.23 6.00 15.11
C PRO A 320 -32.69 6.85 16.28
N LYS A 321 -33.13 6.58 17.52
CA LYS A 321 -32.60 7.19 18.74
C LYS A 321 -31.34 6.50 19.26
N ASN A 322 -30.96 5.35 18.70
CA ASN A 322 -29.62 4.79 18.89
C ASN A 322 -28.64 5.62 18.06
N ILE A 323 -27.98 6.60 18.68
CA ILE A 323 -27.13 7.56 18.01
C ILE A 323 -25.71 7.53 18.57
N SER A 324 -24.75 7.86 17.72
CA SER A 324 -23.36 8.09 18.09
C SER A 324 -22.71 9.03 17.08
N THR A 325 -21.48 9.40 17.35
CA THR A 325 -20.59 10.11 16.43
C THR A 325 -19.54 9.15 15.89
N ALA A 326 -18.85 9.53 14.80
CA ALA A 326 -17.74 8.75 14.30
C ALA A 326 -16.54 8.78 15.26
N ARG A 327 -16.37 9.88 16.01
CA ARG A 327 -15.33 10.03 17.04
C ARG A 327 -15.57 9.11 18.25
N ASP A 328 -16.80 9.02 18.74
CA ASP A 328 -17.16 8.10 19.82
C ASP A 328 -16.93 6.64 19.38
N LEU A 329 -17.31 6.29 18.14
CA LEU A 329 -17.07 4.94 17.61
C LEU A 329 -15.59 4.62 17.40
N PHE A 330 -14.74 5.62 17.16
CA PHE A 330 -13.30 5.42 17.13
C PHE A 330 -12.73 5.08 18.50
N LEU A 331 -13.19 5.74 19.57
CA LEU A 331 -12.82 5.38 20.95
C LEU A 331 -13.31 3.97 21.30
N LEU A 332 -14.50 3.58 20.85
CA LEU A 332 -14.97 2.21 20.96
C LEU A 332 -14.03 1.24 20.22
N ALA A 333 -13.56 1.59 19.01
CA ALA A 333 -12.64 0.77 18.24
C ALA A 333 -11.32 0.52 18.99
N GLN A 334 -10.75 1.57 19.60
CA GLN A 334 -9.55 1.44 20.44
C GLN A 334 -9.81 0.53 21.66
N ASN A 335 -10.97 0.67 22.30
CA ASN A 335 -11.35 -0.20 23.42
C ASN A 335 -11.54 -1.66 22.99
N LEU A 336 -12.20 -1.91 21.86
CA LEU A 336 -12.39 -3.25 21.31
C LEU A 336 -11.06 -3.93 21.00
N LEU A 337 -10.14 -3.20 20.34
CA LEU A 337 -8.82 -3.71 20.01
C LEU A 337 -8.00 -4.05 21.25
N LYS A 338 -8.13 -3.25 22.31
CA LYS A 338 -7.30 -3.39 23.52
C LYS A 338 -7.84 -4.41 24.52
N GLU A 339 -9.17 -4.48 24.69
CA GLU A 339 -9.80 -5.19 25.81
C GLU A 339 -10.78 -6.29 25.36
N HIS A 340 -11.15 -6.36 24.06
CA HIS A 340 -12.19 -7.26 23.56
C HIS A 340 -11.85 -7.91 22.20
N GLU A 341 -10.63 -8.47 22.09
CA GLU A 341 -10.20 -9.23 20.91
C GLU A 341 -11.13 -10.41 20.61
N ASP A 342 -11.77 -11.00 21.62
CA ASP A 342 -12.76 -12.07 21.48
C ASP A 342 -14.01 -11.62 20.70
N VAL A 343 -14.48 -10.39 20.94
CA VAL A 343 -15.58 -9.78 20.20
C VAL A 343 -15.15 -9.51 18.76
N LEU A 344 -13.95 -8.98 18.53
CA LEU A 344 -13.41 -8.75 17.18
C LEU A 344 -13.29 -10.06 16.40
N ALA A 345 -12.80 -11.14 17.03
CA ALA A 345 -12.72 -12.47 16.42
C ALA A 345 -14.08 -13.01 15.97
N LEU A 346 -15.17 -12.76 16.72
CA LEU A 346 -16.52 -13.12 16.27
C LEU A 346 -16.94 -12.34 15.03
N THR A 347 -16.50 -11.09 14.89
CA THR A 347 -16.84 -10.26 13.73
C THR A 347 -16.17 -10.69 12.42
N THR A 348 -15.06 -11.45 12.50
CA THR A 348 -14.32 -11.94 11.32
C THR A 348 -14.75 -13.34 10.88
N LEU A 349 -15.73 -13.95 11.55
CA LEU A 349 -16.28 -15.25 11.15
C LEU A 349 -17.12 -15.13 9.87
N ALA A 350 -16.68 -15.80 8.81
CA ALA A 350 -17.44 -15.87 7.55
C ALA A 350 -18.77 -16.62 7.72
N SER A 351 -18.79 -17.65 8.56
CA SER A 351 -20.01 -18.36 8.95
C SER A 351 -19.83 -19.11 10.25
N PHE A 352 -20.95 -19.43 10.92
CA PHE A 352 -20.98 -20.34 12.04
C PHE A 352 -22.18 -21.27 11.91
N THR A 353 -21.97 -22.57 12.15
CA THR A 353 -23.05 -23.56 12.20
C THR A 353 -23.27 -24.03 13.61
N LEU A 354 -24.42 -23.70 14.17
CA LEU A 354 -24.89 -24.28 15.42
C LEU A 354 -25.51 -25.66 15.13
N PRO A 355 -24.97 -26.75 15.69
CA PRO A 355 -25.55 -28.07 15.54
C PRO A 355 -26.87 -28.19 16.32
N ALA A 356 -27.69 -29.18 15.94
CA ALA A 356 -28.84 -29.58 16.74
C ALA A 356 -28.38 -30.13 18.11
N GLY A 357 -29.20 -29.94 19.15
CA GLY A 357 -28.88 -30.39 20.50
C GLY A 357 -30.12 -30.59 21.36
N ASP A 358 -29.92 -30.93 22.64
CA ASP A 358 -31.00 -31.36 23.56
C ASP A 358 -32.10 -30.31 23.79
N THR A 359 -31.79 -29.03 23.55
CA THR A 359 -32.72 -27.91 23.72
C THR A 359 -33.31 -27.40 22.40
N ARG A 360 -32.90 -27.98 21.26
CA ARG A 360 -33.36 -27.61 19.91
C ARG A 360 -33.01 -28.67 18.85
N GLU A 361 -34.04 -29.20 18.19
CA GLU A 361 -33.93 -30.30 17.21
C GLU A 361 -33.46 -29.88 15.80
N TRP A 362 -33.00 -28.65 15.63
CA TRP A 362 -32.58 -28.12 14.33
C TRP A 362 -31.14 -27.61 14.37
N SER A 363 -30.45 -27.66 13.22
CA SER A 363 -29.18 -26.97 13.00
C SER A 363 -29.40 -25.68 12.18
N ARG A 364 -28.53 -24.69 12.38
CA ARG A 364 -28.59 -23.42 11.66
C ARG A 364 -27.19 -22.93 11.36
N THR A 365 -27.02 -22.43 10.14
CA THR A 365 -25.81 -21.74 9.71
C THR A 365 -26.12 -20.25 9.56
N TRP A 366 -25.40 -19.42 10.29
CA TRP A 366 -25.34 -17.97 10.08
C TRP A 366 -24.17 -17.64 9.17
N ARG A 367 -24.38 -16.74 8.22
CA ARG A 367 -23.33 -16.26 7.30
C ARG A 367 -23.19 -14.76 7.45
N THR A 368 -21.96 -14.29 7.38
CA THR A 368 -21.66 -12.86 7.54
C THR A 368 -22.38 -12.03 6.48
N ASN A 369 -22.85 -10.86 6.88
CA ASN A 369 -23.33 -9.82 5.97
C ASN A 369 -22.26 -8.77 5.67
N ASN A 370 -21.01 -9.06 6.04
CA ASN A 370 -19.86 -8.20 5.82
C ASN A 370 -19.12 -8.57 4.53
N GLU A 371 -19.09 -7.63 3.60
CA GLU A 371 -18.37 -7.72 2.34
C GLU A 371 -16.89 -8.12 2.53
N PHE A 372 -16.15 -7.43 3.42
CA PHE A 372 -14.72 -7.67 3.63
C PHE A 372 -14.42 -9.03 4.27
N VAL A 373 -15.33 -9.56 5.09
CA VAL A 373 -15.19 -10.91 5.65
C VAL A 373 -15.51 -11.97 4.60
N ARG A 374 -16.60 -11.79 3.84
CA ARG A 374 -17.01 -12.73 2.79
C ARG A 374 -15.96 -12.85 1.70
N ASP A 375 -15.32 -11.73 1.37
CA ASP A 375 -14.38 -11.63 0.26
C ASP A 375 -12.93 -11.92 0.73
N GLY A 376 -12.74 -12.25 2.02
CA GLY A 376 -11.48 -12.74 2.57
C GLY A 376 -10.39 -11.66 2.66
N HIS A 377 -10.76 -10.43 3.00
CA HIS A 377 -9.82 -9.31 3.06
C HIS A 377 -8.70 -9.58 4.09
N ALA A 378 -7.47 -9.80 3.59
CA ALA A 378 -6.33 -10.33 4.36
C ALA A 378 -5.94 -9.49 5.59
N TYR A 379 -6.21 -8.19 5.56
CA TYR A 379 -5.83 -7.24 6.60
C TYR A 379 -6.93 -6.92 7.62
N LEU A 380 -8.10 -7.56 7.53
CA LEU A 380 -9.23 -7.22 8.40
C LEU A 380 -9.02 -7.77 9.82
N LEU A 381 -8.99 -6.88 10.82
CA LEU A 381 -8.92 -7.24 12.25
C LEU A 381 -10.30 -7.44 12.87
N GLY A 382 -11.31 -6.74 12.35
CA GLY A 382 -12.70 -6.90 12.78
C GLY A 382 -13.60 -5.87 12.13
N SER A 383 -14.89 -6.18 12.01
CA SER A 383 -15.85 -5.23 11.43
C SER A 383 -17.30 -5.49 11.80
N LYS A 384 -18.07 -4.43 12.03
CA LYS A 384 -19.53 -4.52 12.12
C LYS A 384 -20.17 -3.60 11.10
N ASN A 385 -21.15 -4.16 10.38
CA ASN A 385 -22.02 -3.47 9.47
C ASN A 385 -23.39 -3.16 10.08
N GLY A 386 -24.03 -2.08 9.64
CA GLY A 386 -25.42 -1.76 9.93
C GLY A 386 -26.15 -1.11 8.75
N TYR A 387 -27.48 -1.23 8.77
CA TYR A 387 -28.39 -0.56 7.84
C TYR A 387 -29.78 -0.41 8.50
N THR A 388 -30.35 0.80 8.42
CA THR A 388 -31.79 1.08 8.50
C THR A 388 -32.10 2.21 7.51
N ASP A 389 -33.36 2.46 7.21
CA ASP A 389 -33.73 3.55 6.29
C ASP A 389 -33.31 4.93 6.84
N GLU A 390 -33.36 5.13 8.16
CA GLU A 390 -32.94 6.36 8.83
C GLU A 390 -31.42 6.49 8.97
N ALA A 391 -30.74 5.37 9.21
CA ALA A 391 -29.29 5.32 9.37
C ALA A 391 -28.57 5.38 8.02
N ALA A 392 -29.17 4.84 6.96
CA ALA A 392 -28.47 4.34 5.76
C ALA A 392 -27.38 3.33 6.14
N GLN A 393 -26.37 3.08 5.29
CA GLN A 393 -25.34 2.09 5.59
C GLN A 393 -24.32 2.64 6.60
N THR A 394 -23.99 1.83 7.61
CA THR A 394 -22.97 2.14 8.62
C THR A 394 -21.91 1.05 8.70
N THR A 395 -20.68 1.43 9.08
CA THR A 395 -19.59 0.50 9.40
C THR A 395 -18.72 1.00 10.53
N LEU A 396 -18.18 0.06 11.31
CA LEU A 396 -16.92 0.21 12.03
C LEU A 396 -16.04 -0.96 11.59
N SER A 397 -14.95 -0.68 10.89
CA SER A 397 -14.00 -1.69 10.39
C SER A 397 -12.58 -1.36 10.84
N LEU A 398 -11.85 -2.36 11.31
CA LEU A 398 -10.46 -2.26 11.76
C LEU A 398 -9.57 -3.08 10.83
N PHE A 399 -8.42 -2.54 10.45
CA PHE A 399 -7.48 -3.14 9.52
C PHE A 399 -6.05 -3.07 10.06
N SER A 400 -5.24 -4.10 9.80
CA SER A 400 -3.78 -4.08 10.03
C SER A 400 -3.08 -3.95 8.69
N LEU A 401 -2.69 -2.73 8.33
CA LEU A 401 -2.05 -2.44 7.05
C LEU A 401 -0.54 -2.54 7.21
N PRO A 402 0.18 -3.36 6.41
CA PRO A 402 1.63 -3.38 6.46
C PRO A 402 2.19 -2.03 6.00
N ILE A 403 3.06 -1.41 6.81
CA ILE A 403 3.73 -0.14 6.47
C ILE A 403 5.25 -0.27 6.35
N SER A 404 5.83 -1.37 6.85
CA SER A 404 7.23 -1.74 6.65
C SER A 404 7.43 -3.25 6.73
N GLU A 405 8.68 -3.71 6.63
CA GLU A 405 9.06 -5.13 6.75
C GLU A 405 8.81 -5.74 8.13
N THR A 406 8.66 -4.90 9.16
CA THR A 406 8.48 -5.37 10.55
C THR A 406 7.30 -4.71 11.27
N GLU A 407 6.66 -3.72 10.65
CA GLU A 407 5.58 -2.97 11.28
C GLU A 407 4.29 -2.98 10.46
N GLU A 408 3.19 -3.19 11.19
CA GLU A 408 1.83 -3.02 10.74
C GLU A 408 1.22 -1.79 11.41
N ARG A 409 0.38 -1.08 10.67
CA ARG A 409 -0.36 0.07 11.16
C ARG A 409 -1.82 -0.29 11.29
N ARG A 410 -2.35 -0.19 12.50
CA ARG A 410 -3.73 -0.57 12.80
C ARG A 410 -4.66 0.62 12.58
N ILE A 411 -5.54 0.53 11.60
CA ILE A 411 -6.41 1.63 11.15
C ILE A 411 -7.87 1.30 11.45
N ALA A 412 -8.61 2.28 11.98
CA ALA A 412 -10.06 2.23 12.06
C ALA A 412 -10.69 3.06 10.94
N VAL A 413 -11.70 2.50 10.28
CA VAL A 413 -12.59 3.20 9.35
C VAL A 413 -14.01 3.19 9.93
N VAL A 414 -14.55 4.37 10.19
CA VAL A 414 -15.91 4.57 10.70
C VAL A 414 -16.74 5.27 9.64
N LEU A 415 -17.89 4.71 9.27
CA LEU A 415 -18.86 5.31 8.35
C LEU A 415 -20.25 5.37 9.00
N LEU A 416 -20.87 6.55 8.99
CA LEU A 416 -22.26 6.76 9.40
C LEU A 416 -23.06 7.37 8.25
N GLY A 417 -24.09 6.63 7.81
CA GLY A 417 -24.99 7.01 6.74
C GLY A 417 -24.34 7.15 5.37
N SER A 418 -23.65 6.10 4.96
CA SER A 418 -23.13 5.90 3.60
C SER A 418 -24.24 5.41 2.66
N GLY A 419 -24.15 5.84 1.41
CA GLY A 419 -24.91 5.29 0.29
C GLY A 419 -24.16 4.22 -0.51
N ALA A 420 -22.87 4.01 -0.21
CA ALA A 420 -21.99 3.04 -0.86
C ALA A 420 -20.87 2.61 0.10
N ARG A 421 -21.24 1.93 1.20
CA ARG A 421 -20.35 1.62 2.35
C ARG A 421 -19.06 0.93 1.95
N GLU A 422 -19.14 -0.10 1.10
CA GLU A 422 -17.98 -0.86 0.61
C GLU A 422 -17.03 0.06 -0.17
N GLY A 423 -17.53 0.74 -1.21
CA GLY A 423 -16.74 1.66 -2.02
C GLY A 423 -16.19 2.88 -1.24
N ASP A 424 -16.95 3.40 -0.27
CA ASP A 424 -16.50 4.45 0.64
C ASP A 424 -15.35 3.93 1.53
N THR A 425 -15.50 2.73 2.12
CA THR A 425 -14.47 2.12 2.98
C THR A 425 -13.20 1.84 2.19
N GLU A 426 -13.30 1.24 1.01
CA GLU A 426 -12.13 1.01 0.15
C GLU A 426 -11.48 2.32 -0.29
N SER A 427 -12.26 3.36 -0.59
CA SER A 427 -11.70 4.67 -0.99
C SER A 427 -10.96 5.32 0.17
N LEU A 428 -11.43 5.14 1.40
CA LEU A 428 -10.79 5.62 2.61
C LEU A 428 -9.55 4.80 2.98
N LEU A 429 -9.59 3.48 2.79
CA LEU A 429 -8.41 2.62 2.95
C LEU A 429 -7.36 2.97 1.91
N ARG A 430 -7.75 3.12 0.64
CA ARG A 430 -6.85 3.65 -0.40
C ARG A 430 -6.33 5.03 -0.01
N PHE A 431 -7.13 5.92 0.57
CA PHE A 431 -6.63 7.22 1.03
C PHE A 431 -5.60 7.09 2.18
N ALA A 432 -5.85 6.19 3.13
CA ALA A 432 -4.91 5.87 4.20
C ALA A 432 -3.62 5.22 3.66
N ASP A 433 -3.75 4.38 2.62
CA ASP A 433 -2.68 3.59 1.96
C ASP A 433 -1.87 4.41 0.92
N THR A 434 -2.51 5.33 0.19
CA THR A 434 -1.93 6.09 -0.93
C THR A 434 -1.63 7.58 -0.65
N GLY A 435 -2.03 8.14 0.51
CA GLY A 435 -2.10 9.60 0.65
C GLY A 435 -1.91 10.25 2.01
N THR A 436 -1.63 9.52 3.11
CA THR A 436 -1.48 10.14 4.45
C THR A 436 -0.17 9.79 5.18
N LEU A 437 0.86 9.37 4.44
CA LEU A 437 2.26 9.48 4.88
C LEU A 437 2.91 10.82 4.47
N TYR A 438 2.15 11.74 3.86
CA TYR A 438 2.68 13.06 3.48
C TYR A 438 1.67 14.20 3.75
N SER A 439 1.95 14.95 4.82
CA SER A 439 1.52 16.32 5.15
C SER A 439 0.27 16.55 6.04
N ASN A 440 0.57 17.09 7.23
CA ASN A 440 -0.24 18.13 7.89
C ASN A 440 -0.64 19.21 6.85
N PRO A 441 -1.95 19.47 6.61
CA PRO A 441 -2.43 20.32 5.51
C PRO A 441 -2.29 21.83 5.77
N HIS A 442 -1.24 22.26 6.49
CA HIS A 442 -0.87 23.67 6.59
C HIS A 442 0.55 24.00 6.10
N PHE A 443 1.22 23.06 5.42
CA PHE A 443 2.54 23.30 4.81
C PHE A 443 2.63 22.99 3.30
N ALA A 444 1.57 22.45 2.69
CA ALA A 444 1.60 21.98 1.30
C ALA A 444 1.26 23.05 0.23
N GLU A 445 0.84 24.26 0.60
CA GLU A 445 0.34 25.24 -0.37
C GLU A 445 1.27 26.44 -0.67
N THR A 446 2.53 26.44 -0.19
CA THR A 446 3.46 27.55 -0.53
C THR A 446 4.76 27.12 -1.19
N PHE A 447 5.21 25.87 -1.07
CA PHE A 447 6.51 25.46 -1.65
C PHE A 447 6.42 24.81 -3.04
N THR A 448 5.23 24.40 -3.47
CA THR A 448 5.04 23.83 -4.82
C THR A 448 4.95 24.88 -5.92
N THR A 449 4.80 26.17 -5.62
CA THR A 449 4.79 27.22 -6.66
C THR A 449 6.19 27.67 -7.03
N GLN A 450 7.12 27.85 -6.08
CA GLN A 450 8.47 28.34 -6.37
C GLN A 450 9.47 27.26 -6.80
N ALA A 451 9.43 26.04 -6.23
CA ALA A 451 10.31 24.95 -6.67
C ALA A 451 9.95 24.42 -8.06
N LYS A 452 8.65 24.40 -8.40
CA LYS A 452 8.19 24.11 -9.78
C LYS A 452 8.43 25.27 -10.75
N GLU A 453 8.65 26.50 -10.28
CA GLU A 453 9.15 27.59 -11.13
C GLU A 453 10.67 27.51 -11.34
N TYR A 454 11.43 27.02 -10.37
CA TYR A 454 12.88 26.83 -10.48
C TYR A 454 13.27 25.59 -11.30
N ALA A 455 12.55 24.46 -11.15
CA ALA A 455 12.73 23.28 -12.00
C ALA A 455 12.26 23.51 -13.44
N ARG A 456 11.15 24.28 -13.63
CA ARG A 456 10.73 24.74 -14.97
C ARG A 456 11.72 25.73 -15.61
N ARG A 457 12.59 26.37 -14.84
CA ARG A 457 13.69 27.20 -15.36
C ARG A 457 14.94 26.39 -15.68
N ALA A 458 15.13 25.21 -15.09
CA ALA A 458 16.26 24.32 -15.39
C ALA A 458 15.99 23.40 -16.60
N ASP A 459 14.76 22.91 -16.80
CA ASP A 459 14.38 22.10 -17.96
C ASP A 459 13.96 22.91 -19.20
N ALA A 460 14.01 24.25 -19.12
CA ALA A 460 13.71 25.12 -20.26
C ALA A 460 14.78 25.07 -21.36
N GLU A 461 15.94 24.44 -21.11
CA GLU A 461 17.03 24.37 -22.08
C GLU A 461 17.12 23.01 -22.81
N ASN A 462 16.56 21.90 -22.28
CA ASN A 462 16.44 20.62 -23.02
C ASN A 462 15.52 19.57 -22.32
N PRO A 463 14.26 19.36 -22.75
CA PRO A 463 13.38 18.34 -22.14
C PRO A 463 13.78 16.91 -22.55
N GLU A 464 13.74 15.95 -21.61
CA GLU A 464 14.00 14.53 -21.85
C GLU A 464 12.91 13.60 -21.25
N PHE A 465 12.71 12.43 -21.86
CA PHE A 465 11.88 11.33 -21.38
C PHE A 465 12.73 10.04 -21.35
N ARG A 466 12.82 9.35 -20.21
CA ARG A 466 13.65 8.15 -20.00
C ARG A 466 12.79 6.90 -19.94
N LEU A 467 12.96 5.99 -20.89
CA LEU A 467 12.27 4.70 -20.93
C LEU A 467 13.23 3.56 -20.62
N ALA A 468 12.87 2.69 -19.69
CA ALA A 468 13.52 1.38 -19.52
C ALA A 468 12.57 0.27 -19.96
N PHE A 469 13.13 -0.85 -20.43
CA PHE A 469 12.33 -2.01 -20.81
C PHE A 469 13.08 -3.32 -20.60
N PHE A 470 12.33 -4.39 -20.35
CA PHE A 470 12.89 -5.72 -20.07
C PHE A 470 11.91 -6.85 -20.40
N ARG A 471 12.44 -8.07 -20.51
CA ARG A 471 11.68 -9.31 -20.61
C ARG A 471 11.76 -10.10 -19.31
N ALA A 472 10.61 -10.56 -18.82
CA ALA A 472 10.49 -11.49 -17.72
C ALA A 472 10.71 -12.95 -18.21
N PRO A 473 11.24 -13.85 -17.36
CA PRO A 473 11.42 -15.26 -17.67
C PRO A 473 10.10 -15.95 -17.99
N GLU A 474 10.20 -17.01 -18.78
CA GLU A 474 9.08 -17.92 -19.09
C GLU A 474 8.34 -18.35 -17.81
N GLY A 475 7.03 -18.11 -17.75
CA GLY A 475 6.19 -18.45 -16.59
C GLY A 475 6.28 -17.50 -15.40
N GLY A 476 6.90 -16.32 -15.57
CA GLY A 476 6.90 -15.25 -14.57
C GLY A 476 8.14 -15.20 -13.69
N GLY A 477 8.98 -16.23 -13.58
CA GLY A 477 10.16 -16.22 -12.70
C GLY A 477 9.83 -16.26 -11.20
N SER A 478 10.84 -16.31 -10.33
CA SER A 478 10.66 -16.24 -8.87
C SER A 478 10.64 -14.79 -8.36
N ARG A 479 10.10 -14.56 -7.15
CA ARG A 479 10.15 -13.24 -6.46
C ARG A 479 11.55 -12.62 -6.44
N ASP A 480 12.59 -13.44 -6.27
CA ASP A 480 14.00 -13.00 -6.25
C ASP A 480 14.43 -12.38 -7.58
N THR A 481 13.85 -12.81 -8.70
CA THR A 481 14.18 -12.29 -10.03
C THR A 481 13.76 -10.81 -10.19
N PHE A 482 12.76 -10.35 -9.45
CA PHE A 482 12.20 -8.98 -9.52
C PHE A 482 12.75 -8.04 -8.44
N ALA A 483 13.50 -8.55 -7.46
CA ALA A 483 14.16 -7.73 -6.43
C ALA A 483 15.12 -6.68 -7.05
N HIS A 484 15.66 -6.99 -8.24
CA HIS A 484 16.53 -6.13 -9.02
C HIS A 484 15.79 -5.00 -9.78
N LEU A 485 14.44 -5.00 -9.82
CA LEU A 485 13.67 -3.95 -10.51
C LEU A 485 13.45 -2.67 -9.71
N SER A 486 13.80 -2.66 -8.42
CA SER A 486 13.70 -1.47 -7.56
C SER A 486 14.57 -0.29 -8.03
N GLY A 487 15.58 -0.54 -8.88
CA GLY A 487 16.46 0.45 -9.49
C GLY A 487 15.85 1.26 -10.66
N PHE A 488 14.65 0.93 -11.14
CA PHE A 488 14.02 1.61 -12.29
C PHE A 488 13.23 2.86 -11.94
N LYS A 489 13.13 3.25 -10.67
CA LYS A 489 12.38 4.44 -10.19
C LYS A 489 12.91 5.79 -10.70
N SER A 490 14.05 5.79 -11.41
CA SER A 490 14.63 6.99 -12.04
C SER A 490 14.24 7.18 -13.51
N TYR A 491 13.48 6.24 -14.08
CA TYR A 491 12.92 6.30 -15.44
C TYR A 491 11.52 6.90 -15.42
N ASP A 492 11.15 7.56 -16.52
CA ASP A 492 9.85 8.19 -16.73
C ASP A 492 8.75 7.18 -17.09
N ALA A 493 9.14 6.04 -17.67
CA ALA A 493 8.29 4.87 -17.86
C ALA A 493 9.10 3.56 -17.88
N LEU A 494 8.46 2.46 -17.48
CA LEU A 494 8.99 1.10 -17.55
C LEU A 494 8.06 0.18 -18.37
N PHE A 495 8.63 -0.49 -19.38
CA PHE A 495 7.89 -1.37 -20.32
C PHE A 495 8.37 -2.82 -20.23
N ALA A 496 7.51 -3.72 -19.74
CA ALA A 496 7.82 -5.14 -19.52
C ALA A 496 7.15 -6.07 -20.54
N ASP A 497 7.74 -7.23 -20.80
CA ASP A 497 7.09 -8.39 -21.43
C ASP A 497 7.06 -9.57 -20.47
N VAL A 498 5.89 -10.19 -20.32
CA VAL A 498 5.72 -11.47 -19.64
C VAL A 498 5.33 -12.48 -20.69
N GLU A 499 6.16 -13.50 -20.91
CA GLU A 499 6.04 -14.49 -21.96
C GLU A 499 4.86 -15.48 -21.76
N GLY A 500 3.70 -14.97 -21.34
CA GLY A 500 2.49 -15.73 -21.00
C GLY A 500 1.37 -14.79 -20.58
N ILE A 501 0.35 -15.32 -19.91
CA ILE A 501 -0.70 -14.49 -19.29
C ILE A 501 -0.49 -14.38 -17.78
N ILE A 502 -0.90 -13.26 -17.18
CA ILE A 502 -1.03 -13.12 -15.73
C ILE A 502 -2.48 -13.43 -15.35
N GLY A 503 -2.69 -14.45 -14.51
CA GLY A 503 -4.03 -14.81 -14.03
C GLY A 503 -4.18 -16.29 -13.73
N GLU A 504 -5.34 -16.67 -13.19
CA GLU A 504 -5.60 -18.03 -12.68
C GLU A 504 -6.69 -18.78 -13.46
N THR A 505 -7.37 -18.12 -14.38
CA THR A 505 -8.57 -18.65 -15.05
C THR A 505 -8.32 -19.11 -16.48
N GLY A 506 -9.15 -20.03 -16.97
CA GLY A 506 -9.04 -20.59 -18.32
C GLY A 506 -8.47 -22.01 -18.34
N TYR A 507 -8.67 -22.68 -19.46
CA TYR A 507 -8.26 -24.06 -19.67
C TYR A 507 -6.99 -24.10 -20.51
N ASN A 508 -6.01 -24.90 -20.09
CA ASN A 508 -4.80 -25.12 -20.86
C ASN A 508 -5.16 -25.77 -22.20
N ILE A 509 -4.95 -25.04 -23.30
CA ILE A 509 -5.25 -25.51 -24.67
C ILE A 509 -4.01 -25.97 -25.45
N VAL A 510 -2.79 -25.70 -24.95
CA VAL A 510 -1.52 -26.03 -25.64
C VAL A 510 -0.71 -27.13 -24.96
N GLY A 511 -1.16 -27.64 -23.81
CA GLY A 511 -0.51 -28.73 -23.07
C GLY A 511 0.66 -28.28 -22.20
N GLU A 512 1.70 -29.11 -22.09
CA GLU A 512 2.85 -28.88 -21.20
C GLU A 512 3.66 -27.61 -21.54
N ALA A 513 3.47 -27.04 -22.73
CA ALA A 513 4.12 -25.80 -23.17
C ALA A 513 3.36 -24.53 -22.76
N ALA A 514 2.25 -24.64 -22.02
CA ALA A 514 1.45 -23.49 -21.61
C ALA A 514 2.17 -22.64 -20.56
N LEU A 515 2.31 -21.34 -20.82
CA LEU A 515 2.91 -20.40 -19.87
C LEU A 515 1.84 -19.58 -19.15
N ARG A 516 1.96 -19.52 -17.83
CA ARG A 516 1.10 -18.72 -16.94
C ARG A 516 1.92 -18.15 -15.82
N THR A 517 1.70 -16.87 -15.58
CA THR A 517 2.22 -16.16 -14.41
C THR A 517 1.09 -16.05 -13.38
N PRO A 518 1.33 -16.44 -12.12
CA PRO A 518 0.39 -16.24 -11.01
C PRO A 518 -0.06 -14.77 -10.84
N LYS A 519 -1.21 -14.52 -10.21
CA LYS A 519 -1.80 -13.16 -10.12
C LYS A 519 -1.15 -12.28 -9.04
N ASP A 520 -0.64 -12.89 -7.98
CA ASP A 520 0.16 -12.22 -6.94
C ASP A 520 1.34 -11.43 -7.53
N PHE A 521 1.88 -11.91 -8.64
CA PHE A 521 2.96 -11.31 -9.43
C PHE A 521 2.74 -9.85 -9.90
N LEU A 522 1.50 -9.37 -9.88
CA LEU A 522 1.17 -7.96 -10.18
C LEU A 522 1.68 -7.00 -9.11
N GLN A 523 1.80 -7.47 -7.88
CA GLN A 523 2.32 -6.67 -6.79
C GLN A 523 3.78 -6.31 -7.06
N GLU A 524 4.57 -7.25 -7.56
CA GLU A 524 5.97 -7.08 -7.94
C GLU A 524 6.10 -6.09 -9.12
N PHE A 525 5.19 -6.16 -10.10
CA PHE A 525 5.15 -5.21 -11.23
C PHE A 525 4.81 -3.79 -10.77
N SER A 526 3.87 -3.67 -9.84
CA SER A 526 3.48 -2.41 -9.22
C SER A 526 4.61 -1.81 -8.38
N VAL A 527 5.28 -2.62 -7.53
CA VAL A 527 6.42 -2.20 -6.70
C VAL A 527 7.62 -1.77 -7.55
N ALA A 528 7.85 -2.45 -8.68
CA ALA A 528 8.86 -2.11 -9.67
C ALA A 528 8.56 -0.83 -10.45
N GLY A 529 7.29 -0.37 -10.45
CA GLY A 529 6.85 0.77 -11.24
C GLY A 529 6.69 0.46 -12.73
N VAL A 530 6.25 -0.76 -13.08
CA VAL A 530 5.94 -1.13 -14.47
C VAL A 530 4.69 -0.38 -14.94
N ASP A 531 4.85 0.51 -15.92
CA ASP A 531 3.74 1.30 -16.48
C ASP A 531 3.05 0.58 -17.64
N VAL A 532 3.80 -0.20 -18.42
CA VAL A 532 3.33 -0.83 -19.67
C VAL A 532 3.73 -2.30 -19.69
N VAL A 533 2.81 -3.17 -20.11
CA VAL A 533 3.07 -4.61 -20.31
C VAL A 533 2.72 -5.03 -21.74
N HIS A 534 3.64 -5.73 -22.40
CA HIS A 534 3.45 -6.32 -23.72
C HIS A 534 2.57 -7.57 -23.58
N VAL A 535 1.31 -7.47 -24.00
CA VAL A 535 0.36 -8.60 -23.90
C VAL A 535 0.20 -9.34 -25.23
N ALA A 536 0.72 -8.80 -26.34
CA ALA A 536 0.72 -9.43 -27.66
C ALA A 536 1.85 -10.45 -27.83
N ASN A 537 2.04 -11.33 -26.84
CA ASN A 537 3.10 -12.32 -26.83
C ASN A 537 2.69 -13.65 -27.50
N ALA A 538 3.64 -14.56 -27.68
CA ALA A 538 3.43 -15.85 -28.34
C ALA A 538 2.47 -16.78 -27.58
N HIS A 539 2.42 -16.62 -26.25
CA HIS A 539 1.70 -17.47 -25.30
C HIS A 539 0.38 -16.85 -24.81
N ALA A 540 -0.04 -15.74 -25.41
CA ALA A 540 -1.21 -14.97 -25.01
C ALA A 540 -2.51 -15.79 -25.03
N GLY A 541 -2.56 -16.84 -25.85
CA GLY A 541 -3.74 -17.70 -26.00
C GLY A 541 -3.68 -19.03 -25.25
N ASP A 542 -2.60 -19.36 -24.53
CA ASP A 542 -2.35 -20.70 -23.98
C ASP A 542 -3.46 -21.22 -23.05
N TRP A 543 -4.21 -20.32 -22.45
CA TRP A 543 -5.31 -20.60 -21.51
C TRP A 543 -6.69 -20.22 -22.04
N GLY A 544 -6.77 -19.92 -23.34
CA GLY A 544 -7.99 -19.56 -24.04
C GLY A 544 -8.33 -18.07 -23.98
N ARG A 545 -9.29 -17.67 -24.83
CA ARG A 545 -9.64 -16.26 -25.06
C ARG A 545 -10.18 -15.54 -23.81
N SER A 546 -10.95 -16.23 -22.98
CA SER A 546 -11.51 -15.66 -21.75
C SER A 546 -10.43 -15.33 -20.73
N ALA A 547 -9.41 -16.20 -20.60
CA ALA A 547 -8.26 -15.98 -19.74
C ALA A 547 -7.44 -14.77 -20.18
N PHE A 548 -7.25 -14.62 -21.50
CA PHE A 548 -6.60 -13.45 -22.08
C PHE A 548 -7.39 -12.15 -21.80
N GLY A 549 -8.72 -12.19 -21.91
CA GLY A 549 -9.57 -11.05 -21.55
C GLY A 549 -9.40 -10.65 -20.09
N GLU A 550 -9.42 -11.62 -19.17
CA GLU A 550 -9.19 -11.36 -17.74
C GLU A 550 -7.79 -10.79 -17.49
N TYR A 551 -6.76 -11.31 -18.15
CA TYR A 551 -5.40 -10.81 -18.05
C TYR A 551 -5.31 -9.31 -18.40
N VAL A 552 -5.91 -8.91 -19.53
CA VAL A 552 -6.00 -7.49 -19.93
C VAL A 552 -6.76 -6.66 -18.89
N SER A 553 -7.88 -7.16 -18.37
CA SER A 553 -8.66 -6.45 -17.33
C SER A 553 -7.91 -6.27 -16.03
N ILE A 554 -7.14 -7.30 -15.62
CA ILE A 554 -6.37 -7.29 -14.39
C ILE A 554 -5.26 -6.25 -14.46
N LEU A 555 -4.52 -6.17 -15.56
CA LEU A 555 -3.49 -5.15 -15.76
C LEU A 555 -4.07 -3.73 -15.67
N LYS A 556 -5.21 -3.49 -16.34
CA LYS A 556 -5.90 -2.20 -16.28
C LYS A 556 -6.34 -1.83 -14.87
N ARG A 557 -6.90 -2.79 -14.12
CA ARG A 557 -7.29 -2.58 -12.71
C ARG A 557 -6.08 -2.28 -11.81
N ALA A 558 -4.92 -2.80 -12.15
CA ALA A 558 -3.65 -2.51 -11.47
C ALA A 558 -3.00 -1.19 -11.92
N GLY A 559 -3.62 -0.44 -12.84
CA GLY A 559 -3.05 0.82 -13.37
C GLY A 559 -1.95 0.61 -14.41
N ILE A 560 -1.78 -0.61 -14.92
CA ILE A 560 -0.75 -0.99 -15.90
C ILE A 560 -1.38 -1.02 -17.30
N ILE A 561 -0.69 -0.45 -18.29
CA ILE A 561 -1.16 -0.36 -19.67
C ILE A 561 -0.89 -1.68 -20.41
N PRO A 562 -1.92 -2.42 -20.86
CA PRO A 562 -1.73 -3.61 -21.69
C PRO A 562 -1.48 -3.19 -23.16
N ALA A 563 -0.23 -3.22 -23.60
CA ALA A 563 0.14 -2.89 -24.97
C ALA A 563 -0.11 -4.08 -25.91
N GLY A 564 -0.90 -3.86 -26.96
CA GLY A 564 -1.09 -4.81 -28.06
C GLY A 564 -2.23 -5.82 -27.87
N GLY A 565 -3.02 -5.70 -26.80
CA GLY A 565 -4.19 -6.52 -26.54
C GLY A 565 -5.36 -5.70 -26.02
N SER A 566 -6.56 -6.25 -26.16
CA SER A 566 -7.80 -5.57 -25.78
C SER A 566 -8.84 -6.56 -25.30
N GLU A 567 -9.82 -6.07 -24.55
CA GLU A 567 -11.04 -6.83 -24.22
C GLU A 567 -12.02 -6.92 -25.42
N GLY A 568 -11.82 -6.08 -26.45
CA GLY A 568 -12.51 -6.07 -27.74
C GLY A 568 -12.05 -4.88 -28.62
N ALA A 569 -12.42 -4.80 -29.91
CA ALA A 569 -11.89 -3.75 -30.80
C ALA A 569 -12.32 -2.32 -30.45
N LEU A 570 -13.43 -2.14 -29.72
CA LEU A 570 -13.88 -0.82 -29.22
C LEU A 570 -12.88 -0.19 -28.24
N ASP A 571 -12.16 -1.03 -27.51
CA ASP A 571 -11.16 -0.67 -26.51
C ASP A 571 -9.80 -0.30 -27.14
N ARG A 572 -9.63 -0.50 -28.45
CA ARG A 572 -8.39 -0.23 -29.21
C ARG A 572 -8.33 1.14 -29.90
N ARG A 573 -9.34 1.99 -29.71
CA ARG A 573 -9.49 3.22 -30.52
C ARG A 573 -8.43 4.28 -30.23
N GLU A 574 -7.73 4.17 -29.11
CA GLU A 574 -6.70 5.14 -28.70
C GLU A 574 -5.41 4.42 -28.36
N THR A 575 -4.28 4.96 -28.86
CA THR A 575 -2.95 4.49 -28.46
C THR A 575 -2.66 5.05 -27.06
N PRO A 576 -2.32 4.23 -26.06
CA PRO A 576 -1.93 4.73 -24.75
C PRO A 576 -0.68 5.60 -24.84
N VAL A 577 -0.72 6.78 -24.21
CA VAL A 577 0.37 7.78 -24.23
C VAL A 577 0.75 8.18 -22.81
N ILE A 578 2.04 8.15 -22.50
CA ILE A 578 2.61 8.70 -21.26
C ILE A 578 3.27 10.03 -21.59
N THR A 579 2.91 11.10 -20.88
CA THR A 579 3.53 12.43 -21.06
C THR A 579 4.32 12.83 -19.81
N ARG A 580 5.60 13.19 -20.00
CA ARG A 580 6.51 13.71 -18.97
C ARG A 580 7.36 14.83 -19.57
N ALA A 581 7.61 15.89 -18.80
CA ALA A 581 8.40 17.05 -19.24
C ALA A 581 8.01 17.67 -20.61
N GLY A 582 6.75 17.52 -21.05
CA GLY A 582 6.26 18.01 -22.33
C GLY A 582 6.59 17.12 -23.54
N ILE A 583 7.15 15.92 -23.32
CA ILE A 583 7.35 14.88 -24.32
C ILE A 583 6.31 13.77 -24.07
N SER A 584 5.59 13.41 -25.12
CA SER A 584 4.57 12.37 -25.13
C SER A 584 5.08 11.12 -25.85
N VAL A 585 5.03 9.97 -25.19
CA VAL A 585 5.47 8.68 -25.73
C VAL A 585 4.29 7.73 -25.80
N GLY A 586 3.95 7.27 -27.00
CA GLY A 586 2.92 6.28 -27.27
C GLY A 586 3.45 4.85 -27.23
N PHE A 587 2.60 3.90 -26.82
CA PHE A 587 2.95 2.48 -26.72
C PHE A 587 2.02 1.62 -27.55
N LEU A 588 2.57 0.88 -28.51
CA LEU A 588 1.84 -0.07 -29.35
C LEU A 588 2.59 -1.41 -29.39
N SER A 589 1.89 -2.51 -29.58
CA SER A 589 2.53 -3.83 -29.58
C SER A 589 1.85 -4.84 -30.48
N PHE A 590 2.63 -5.76 -31.04
CA PHE A 590 2.19 -6.76 -32.01
C PHE A 590 2.81 -8.13 -31.75
N SER A 591 2.14 -9.18 -32.24
CA SER A 591 2.66 -10.54 -32.27
C SER A 591 2.82 -11.05 -33.70
N ASP A 592 4.02 -11.53 -34.07
CA ASP A 592 4.22 -12.36 -35.27
C ASP A 592 4.10 -13.86 -34.94
N ALA A 593 4.22 -14.22 -33.66
CA ALA A 593 4.25 -15.61 -33.17
C ALA A 593 2.99 -16.04 -32.40
N GLY A 594 2.11 -15.10 -32.04
CA GLY A 594 0.89 -15.38 -31.29
C GLY A 594 -0.16 -16.17 -32.08
N PRO A 595 -1.15 -16.78 -31.39
CA PRO A 595 -2.14 -17.63 -32.02
C PRO A 595 -3.03 -16.86 -32.99
N GLU A 596 -3.12 -17.32 -34.24
CA GLU A 596 -3.94 -16.66 -35.28
C GLU A 596 -5.42 -16.59 -34.89
N TRP A 597 -5.92 -17.58 -34.15
CA TRP A 597 -7.28 -17.58 -33.66
C TRP A 597 -7.55 -16.55 -32.55
N LEU A 598 -6.53 -15.89 -31.97
CA LEU A 598 -6.65 -14.77 -31.02
C LEU A 598 -6.40 -13.41 -31.71
N ALA A 599 -6.18 -13.42 -33.03
CA ALA A 599 -6.11 -12.20 -33.82
C ALA A 599 -7.42 -11.40 -33.72
N GLU A 600 -7.34 -10.16 -34.19
CA GLU A 600 -8.34 -9.11 -34.00
C GLU A 600 -9.79 -9.58 -34.20
N ASP A 601 -10.61 -9.25 -33.20
CA ASP A 601 -12.03 -9.50 -33.18
C ASP A 601 -12.73 -8.26 -32.62
N GLU A 602 -13.89 -7.91 -33.20
CA GLU A 602 -14.61 -6.69 -32.85
C GLU A 602 -15.14 -6.71 -31.41
N TYR A 603 -15.56 -7.89 -30.92
CA TYR A 603 -16.30 -8.04 -29.67
C TYR A 603 -15.57 -8.90 -28.65
N LEU A 604 -14.55 -9.64 -29.07
CA LEU A 604 -13.87 -10.59 -28.19
C LEU A 604 -12.44 -10.16 -27.87
N PRO A 605 -11.90 -10.58 -26.71
CA PRO A 605 -10.54 -10.29 -26.33
C PRO A 605 -9.56 -10.77 -27.38
N SER A 606 -8.65 -9.91 -27.84
CA SER A 606 -7.77 -10.21 -28.98
C SER A 606 -6.43 -9.52 -28.85
N ILE A 607 -5.44 -9.99 -29.62
CA ILE A 607 -4.11 -9.37 -29.78
C ILE A 607 -3.99 -8.67 -31.14
N LEU A 608 -3.05 -7.73 -31.27
CA LEU A 608 -2.64 -7.16 -32.55
C LEU A 608 -1.63 -8.10 -33.21
N SER A 609 -1.89 -8.47 -34.47
CA SER A 609 -1.01 -9.35 -35.24
C SER A 609 -0.06 -8.52 -36.10
N ALA A 610 1.22 -8.90 -36.13
CA ALA A 610 2.19 -8.33 -37.07
C ALA A 610 1.94 -8.80 -38.52
N LYS A 611 1.10 -9.83 -38.70
CA LYS A 611 0.63 -10.30 -40.01
C LYS A 611 -0.60 -9.52 -40.52
N ASP A 612 -1.12 -8.58 -39.74
CA ASP A 612 -2.26 -7.74 -40.15
C ASP A 612 -1.89 -6.91 -41.40
N PRO A 613 -2.69 -6.95 -42.48
CA PRO A 613 -2.45 -6.09 -43.65
C PRO A 613 -2.43 -4.59 -43.32
N HIS A 614 -3.06 -4.17 -42.21
CA HIS A 614 -3.06 -2.79 -41.71
C HIS A 614 -1.93 -2.49 -40.71
N PHE A 615 -0.96 -3.39 -40.52
CA PHE A 615 0.17 -3.23 -39.58
C PHE A 615 0.83 -1.84 -39.66
N ALA A 616 1.25 -1.44 -40.86
CA ALA A 616 1.91 -0.16 -41.07
C ALA A 616 0.96 1.04 -40.88
N GLU A 617 -0.31 0.91 -41.27
CA GLU A 617 -1.31 1.97 -41.13
C GLU A 617 -1.62 2.27 -39.66
N ARG A 618 -1.69 1.22 -38.82
CA ARG A 618 -1.91 1.35 -37.37
C ARG A 618 -0.75 2.04 -36.69
N ILE A 619 0.49 1.64 -37.00
CA ILE A 619 1.69 2.30 -36.49
C ILE A 619 1.72 3.76 -36.92
N ASN A 620 1.40 4.05 -38.18
CA ASN A 620 1.37 5.42 -38.67
C ASN A 620 0.31 6.29 -37.97
N THR A 621 -0.84 5.72 -37.66
CA THR A 621 -1.92 6.40 -36.93
C THR A 621 -1.51 6.67 -35.48
N ALA A 622 -0.94 5.67 -34.80
CA ALA A 622 -0.43 5.79 -33.44
C ALA A 622 0.70 6.83 -33.33
N ALA A 623 1.61 6.84 -34.31
CA ALA A 623 2.74 7.77 -34.36
C ALA A 623 2.31 9.23 -34.51
N LYS A 624 1.12 9.50 -35.06
CA LYS A 624 0.56 10.87 -35.13
C LYS A 624 -0.01 11.37 -33.80
N GLY A 625 -0.27 10.46 -32.85
CA GLY A 625 -0.89 10.78 -31.56
C GLY A 625 0.10 11.06 -30.42
N SER A 626 1.41 10.98 -30.67
CA SER A 626 2.47 11.16 -29.67
C SER A 626 3.72 11.75 -30.33
N ASP A 627 4.62 12.35 -29.55
CA ASP A 627 5.90 12.87 -30.06
C ASP A 627 6.82 11.72 -30.50
N HIS A 628 6.80 10.60 -29.74
CA HIS A 628 7.52 9.37 -30.07
C HIS A 628 6.62 8.15 -29.90
N LEU A 629 6.73 7.19 -30.82
CA LEU A 629 6.05 5.90 -30.69
C LEU A 629 7.04 4.78 -30.41
N VAL A 630 6.75 3.99 -29.37
CA VAL A 630 7.44 2.75 -29.02
C VAL A 630 6.59 1.57 -29.49
N VAL A 631 7.18 0.68 -30.30
CA VAL A 631 6.52 -0.51 -30.83
C VAL A 631 7.18 -1.77 -30.30
N GLY A 632 6.46 -2.55 -29.48
CA GLY A 632 6.87 -3.88 -29.05
C GLY A 632 6.45 -4.96 -30.06
N ILE A 633 7.32 -5.88 -30.42
CA ILE A 633 6.99 -6.99 -31.33
C ILE A 633 7.51 -8.31 -30.78
N THR A 634 6.61 -9.26 -30.55
CA THR A 634 7.04 -10.66 -30.37
C THR A 634 7.34 -11.27 -31.73
N LEU A 635 8.62 -11.58 -31.96
CA LEU A 635 9.13 -12.05 -33.25
C LEU A 635 9.25 -13.58 -33.22
N SER A 636 8.75 -14.26 -34.26
CA SER A 636 8.83 -15.72 -34.32
C SER A 636 10.29 -16.17 -34.48
N ALA A 637 10.81 -16.95 -33.52
CA ALA A 637 12.03 -17.72 -33.75
C ALA A 637 11.69 -18.78 -34.80
N GLY A 638 12.42 -18.83 -35.90
CA GLY A 638 12.14 -19.74 -37.01
C GLY A 638 11.89 -21.17 -36.52
N GLY A 639 10.65 -21.63 -36.68
CA GLY A 639 10.25 -23.03 -36.46
C GLY A 639 9.32 -23.28 -35.27
N ARG A 640 8.02 -22.99 -35.46
CA ARG A 640 6.92 -23.90 -35.09
C ARG A 640 5.65 -23.44 -35.80
N SER A 641 5.38 -24.05 -36.96
CA SER A 641 4.04 -24.08 -37.52
C SER A 641 3.16 -24.89 -36.57
N SER A 642 2.43 -24.23 -35.67
CA SER A 642 1.34 -24.87 -34.94
C SER A 642 0.10 -24.90 -35.84
N SER A 643 0.10 -25.81 -36.80
CA SER A 643 -1.14 -26.32 -37.38
C SER A 643 -1.82 -27.20 -36.33
N LEU A 644 -2.65 -26.60 -35.48
CA LEU A 644 -3.62 -27.31 -34.64
C LEU A 644 -5.01 -26.80 -34.96
N GLY A 645 -5.48 -27.16 -36.16
CA GLY A 645 -6.90 -27.32 -36.41
C GLY A 645 -7.37 -28.67 -35.83
N PRO A 646 -8.65 -28.80 -35.44
CA PRO A 646 -9.16 -30.05 -34.89
C PRO A 646 -9.03 -31.17 -35.94
N SER A 647 -8.53 -32.31 -35.48
CA SER A 647 -8.32 -33.52 -36.28
C SER A 647 -9.59 -33.96 -37.01
N SER A 648 -9.59 -33.86 -38.34
CA SER A 648 -10.38 -34.73 -39.20
C SER A 648 -9.43 -35.67 -39.93
N GLY A 649 -9.61 -36.98 -39.72
CA GLY A 649 -8.69 -38.02 -40.16
C GLY A 649 -8.48 -38.13 -41.66
N GLY A 650 -7.33 -38.69 -42.02
CA GLY A 650 -6.97 -39.10 -43.37
C GLY A 650 -5.47 -39.24 -43.53
N ALA A 651 -4.97 -40.47 -43.59
CA ALA A 651 -3.57 -40.76 -43.85
C ALA A 651 -3.20 -40.44 -45.32
N SER A 652 -2.04 -39.80 -45.55
CA SER A 652 -1.18 -40.14 -46.69
C SER A 652 0.26 -39.60 -46.55
N PRO A 653 1.28 -40.30 -47.08
CA PRO A 653 2.69 -40.06 -46.77
C PRO A 653 3.43 -39.34 -47.91
N LEU A 654 4.12 -38.22 -47.63
CA LEU A 654 5.18 -37.72 -48.49
C LEU A 654 6.27 -37.07 -47.63
N ALA A 655 7.22 -37.90 -47.20
CA ALA A 655 8.56 -37.44 -46.82
C ALA A 655 9.34 -37.20 -48.11
N GLY A 656 9.78 -35.97 -48.34
CA GLY A 656 10.55 -35.61 -49.52
C GLY A 656 11.12 -34.19 -49.44
N GLN A 657 12.36 -34.11 -48.95
CA GLN A 657 13.39 -33.10 -49.27
C GLN A 657 12.97 -31.63 -49.46
N ALA A 658 13.31 -30.79 -48.47
CA ALA A 658 13.87 -29.45 -48.70
C ALA A 658 14.64 -29.03 -47.43
N GLY A 659 15.91 -29.43 -47.34
CA GLY A 659 16.86 -28.84 -46.39
C GLY A 659 17.29 -27.48 -46.92
N GLY A 660 16.42 -26.49 -46.75
CA GLY A 660 16.72 -25.06 -46.92
C GLY A 660 16.80 -24.41 -45.55
N ASP A 661 17.69 -23.44 -45.40
CA ASP A 661 18.16 -22.84 -44.16
C ASP A 661 17.06 -22.01 -43.45
N VAL A 662 16.15 -22.70 -42.71
CA VAL A 662 15.00 -22.13 -41.99
C VAL A 662 15.41 -21.02 -41.01
N SER A 663 16.67 -20.99 -40.56
CA SER A 663 17.18 -19.95 -39.65
C SER A 663 17.36 -18.59 -40.34
N SER A 664 17.79 -18.58 -41.60
CA SER A 664 18.09 -17.36 -42.35
C SER A 664 16.84 -16.57 -42.77
N ASP A 665 15.75 -17.27 -43.09
CA ASP A 665 14.49 -16.66 -43.51
C ASP A 665 13.73 -16.03 -42.33
N ALA A 666 13.83 -16.62 -41.13
CA ALA A 666 13.21 -16.08 -39.92
C ALA A 666 13.88 -14.77 -39.49
N ASP A 667 15.21 -14.71 -39.54
CA ASP A 667 15.95 -13.48 -39.26
C ASP A 667 15.69 -12.40 -40.32
N ALA A 668 15.54 -12.78 -41.59
CA ALA A 668 15.15 -11.85 -42.65
C ALA A 668 13.75 -11.26 -42.41
N ARG A 669 12.77 -12.10 -42.03
CA ARG A 669 11.41 -11.65 -41.68
C ARG A 669 11.41 -10.73 -40.46
N LYS A 670 12.19 -11.07 -39.45
CA LYS A 670 12.38 -10.30 -38.22
C LYS A 670 12.87 -8.88 -38.51
N ARG A 671 13.90 -8.75 -39.35
CA ARG A 671 14.43 -7.45 -39.81
C ARG A 671 13.42 -6.69 -40.65
N ALA A 672 12.75 -7.37 -41.58
CA ALA A 672 11.74 -6.75 -42.43
C ALA A 672 10.58 -6.13 -41.62
N LEU A 673 10.09 -6.81 -40.58
CA LEU A 673 9.02 -6.30 -39.71
C LEU A 673 9.49 -5.09 -38.89
N ALA A 674 10.69 -5.14 -38.32
CA ALA A 674 11.22 -4.01 -37.56
C ALA A 674 11.47 -2.78 -38.44
N HIS A 675 12.03 -2.96 -39.63
CA HIS A 675 12.19 -1.90 -40.62
C HIS A 675 10.85 -1.33 -41.06
N ALA A 676 9.84 -2.19 -41.29
CA ALA A 676 8.49 -1.74 -41.63
C ALA A 676 7.85 -0.89 -40.52
N ALA A 677 8.04 -1.26 -39.25
CA ALA A 677 7.55 -0.46 -38.12
C ALA A 677 8.21 0.92 -38.04
N VAL A 678 9.53 1.00 -38.23
CA VAL A 678 10.25 2.29 -38.26
C VAL A 678 9.79 3.14 -39.45
N ASN A 679 9.69 2.54 -40.64
CA ASN A 679 9.20 3.23 -41.85
C ASN A 679 7.76 3.75 -41.68
N ALA A 680 6.95 3.08 -40.85
CA ALA A 680 5.59 3.50 -40.54
C ALA A 680 5.50 4.62 -39.49
N GLY A 681 6.56 4.87 -38.71
CA GLY A 681 6.63 5.96 -37.74
C GLY A 681 7.09 5.56 -36.33
N ALA A 682 7.48 4.30 -36.09
CA ALA A 682 8.04 3.90 -34.81
C ALA A 682 9.41 4.55 -34.58
N ARG A 683 9.60 5.20 -33.43
CA ARG A 683 10.89 5.76 -33.05
C ARG A 683 11.78 4.72 -32.36
N VAL A 684 11.16 3.81 -31.61
CA VAL A 684 11.84 2.66 -31.00
C VAL A 684 11.05 1.41 -31.32
N VAL A 685 11.73 0.36 -31.76
CA VAL A 685 11.17 -0.98 -31.94
C VAL A 685 11.84 -1.94 -30.97
N ILE A 686 11.05 -2.63 -30.15
CA ILE A 686 11.51 -3.55 -29.12
C ILE A 686 11.07 -4.96 -29.51
N GLY A 687 12.03 -5.81 -29.87
CA GLY A 687 11.83 -7.22 -30.13
C GLY A 687 11.82 -8.01 -28.83
N PHE A 688 10.68 -8.58 -28.48
CA PHE A 688 10.51 -9.47 -27.32
C PHE A 688 10.74 -10.94 -27.72
N SER A 689 11.91 -11.19 -28.31
CA SER A 689 12.40 -12.55 -28.58
C SER A 689 13.62 -12.82 -27.71
N LYS A 690 13.62 -13.97 -27.04
CA LYS A 690 14.74 -14.41 -26.21
C LYS A 690 15.98 -14.63 -27.09
N THR A 691 17.08 -13.99 -26.75
CA THR A 691 18.38 -14.17 -27.42
C THR A 691 19.53 -14.00 -26.45
N GLU A 692 20.55 -14.84 -26.60
CA GLU A 692 21.81 -14.72 -25.86
C GLU A 692 22.72 -13.59 -26.38
N ASN A 693 22.44 -13.07 -27.57
CA ASN A 693 23.18 -11.97 -28.17
C ASN A 693 22.18 -10.94 -28.69
N PRO A 694 21.73 -10.00 -27.83
CA PRO A 694 20.84 -8.94 -28.27
C PRO A 694 21.57 -8.03 -29.27
N GLU A 695 20.93 -7.81 -30.42
CA GLU A 695 21.42 -6.91 -31.46
C GLU A 695 20.60 -5.64 -31.48
N THR A 696 21.30 -4.51 -31.59
CA THR A 696 20.70 -3.18 -31.73
C THR A 696 21.10 -2.56 -33.06
N GLU A 697 20.14 -2.01 -33.79
CA GLU A 697 20.34 -1.37 -35.09
C GLU A 697 19.74 0.03 -35.07
N GLN A 698 20.45 0.99 -35.67
CA GLN A 698 19.88 2.28 -36.04
C GLN A 698 19.44 2.25 -37.49
N TYR A 699 18.18 2.59 -37.74
CA TYR A 699 17.58 2.53 -39.07
C TYR A 699 16.66 3.73 -39.25
N HIS A 700 16.87 4.54 -40.29
CA HIS A 700 16.02 5.70 -40.63
C HIS A 700 15.67 6.63 -39.44
N GLY A 701 16.62 6.83 -38.53
CA GLY A 701 16.44 7.65 -37.32
C GLY A 701 15.73 6.96 -36.15
N GLY A 702 15.18 5.76 -36.36
CA GLY A 702 14.68 4.89 -35.31
C GLY A 702 15.77 3.99 -34.71
N VAL A 703 15.49 3.43 -33.54
CA VAL A 703 16.33 2.44 -32.86
C VAL A 703 15.58 1.13 -32.77
N ILE A 704 16.21 0.03 -33.17
CA ILE A 704 15.64 -1.30 -33.18
C ILE A 704 16.45 -2.19 -32.24
N PHE A 705 15.78 -2.84 -31.31
CA PHE A 705 16.33 -3.91 -30.47
C PHE A 705 15.73 -5.22 -30.96
N TYR A 706 16.53 -6.14 -31.50
CA TYR A 706 15.99 -7.36 -32.11
C TYR A 706 15.59 -8.43 -31.09
N GLY A 707 16.16 -8.43 -29.91
CA GLY A 707 15.85 -9.41 -28.88
C GLY A 707 16.45 -9.00 -27.55
N GLN A 708 16.09 -9.73 -26.50
CA GLN A 708 16.54 -9.46 -25.14
C GLN A 708 16.97 -10.76 -24.46
N LYS A 709 17.91 -10.63 -23.51
CA LYS A 709 18.08 -11.65 -22.48
C LYS A 709 17.05 -11.40 -21.39
N ASP A 710 16.56 -12.46 -20.78
CA ASP A 710 15.68 -12.36 -19.61
C ASP A 710 16.38 -11.51 -18.55
N PHE A 711 15.67 -10.51 -18.01
CA PHE A 711 16.17 -9.60 -16.98
C PHE A 711 17.46 -8.83 -17.28
N SER A 712 17.78 -8.61 -18.55
CA SER A 712 18.80 -7.64 -18.96
C SER A 712 18.11 -6.35 -19.44
N PRO A 713 17.84 -5.40 -18.53
CA PRO A 713 17.11 -4.18 -18.83
C PRO A 713 17.89 -3.31 -19.82
N LEU A 714 17.21 -2.86 -20.87
CA LEU A 714 17.76 -1.91 -21.83
C LEU A 714 17.04 -0.57 -21.64
N SER A 715 17.67 0.54 -22.05
CA SER A 715 17.04 1.86 -21.90
C SER A 715 17.29 2.83 -23.04
N VAL A 716 16.34 3.75 -23.20
CA VAL A 716 16.34 4.79 -24.22
C VAL A 716 15.92 6.12 -23.60
N VAL A 717 16.56 7.20 -24.01
CA VAL A 717 16.18 8.57 -23.67
C VAL A 717 15.69 9.29 -24.92
N PHE A 718 14.51 9.89 -24.85
CA PHE A 718 13.93 10.74 -25.89
C PHE A 718 14.15 12.20 -25.53
N GLY A 719 14.66 12.98 -26.48
CA GLY A 719 14.50 14.44 -26.49
C GLY A 719 13.32 14.83 -27.37
N LYS A 720 13.13 16.13 -27.59
CA LYS A 720 12.02 16.64 -28.41
C LYS A 720 12.02 16.10 -29.85
N ASP A 721 13.19 16.00 -30.47
CA ASP A 721 13.32 15.67 -31.91
C ASP A 721 13.72 14.21 -32.19
N GLY A 722 13.87 13.38 -31.15
CA GLY A 722 14.22 11.98 -31.31
C GLY A 722 14.90 11.33 -30.12
N VAL A 723 15.40 10.11 -30.33
CA VAL A 723 16.23 9.40 -29.36
C VAL A 723 17.57 10.10 -29.21
N THR A 724 17.88 10.55 -27.98
CA THR A 724 19.13 11.22 -27.66
C THR A 724 20.18 10.24 -27.13
N ARG A 725 19.76 9.19 -26.42
CA ARG A 725 20.64 8.17 -25.84
C ARG A 725 20.00 6.79 -25.88
N VAL A 726 20.84 5.77 -26.07
CA VAL A 726 20.50 4.35 -25.86
C VAL A 726 21.60 3.79 -24.97
N ALA A 727 21.24 3.07 -23.91
CA ALA A 727 22.22 2.50 -23.00
C ALA A 727 22.06 0.98 -22.95
N ASP A 728 23.07 0.30 -23.50
CA ASP A 728 23.31 -1.17 -23.49
C ASP A 728 24.82 -1.50 -23.43
N GLY A 729 25.59 -0.73 -22.67
CA GLY A 729 27.05 -0.92 -22.63
C GLY A 729 27.80 -0.47 -23.90
N LYS A 730 27.15 0.25 -24.82
CA LYS A 730 27.83 1.06 -25.84
C LYS A 730 27.12 2.40 -26.01
N ASP A 731 27.86 3.48 -25.77
CA ASP A 731 27.43 4.85 -26.05
C ASP A 731 27.03 4.97 -27.53
N VAL A 732 25.83 5.53 -27.77
CA VAL A 732 25.44 5.99 -29.09
C VAL A 732 26.18 7.28 -29.39
N ALA A 733 27.20 7.21 -30.23
CA ALA A 733 27.78 8.40 -30.85
C ALA A 733 26.77 8.98 -31.84
N VAL A 734 26.11 10.07 -31.43
CA VAL A 734 25.30 10.90 -32.32
C VAL A 734 26.24 11.60 -33.31
N LYS A 735 25.94 11.51 -34.61
CA LYS A 735 26.65 12.23 -35.67
C LYS A 735 25.71 13.19 -36.37
#